data_AF-A0A949CTI8-F1
#
_entry.id   AF-A0A949CTI8-F1
#
_cell.length_a   1.000
_cell.length_b   1.000
_cell.length_c   1.000
_cell.angle_alpha   90.00
_cell.angle_beta   90.00
_cell.angle_gamma   90.00
#
_symmetry.space_group_name_H-M   'P 1'
#
loop_
_entity.id
_entity.type
_entity.pdbx_description
1 polymer ?
#
loop_
_entity_poly.entity_id
_entity_poly.type
_entity_poly.pdbx_seq_one_letter_code
_entity_poly.pdbx_strand_id
1 'polypeptide(L)'
;RIARTRPGPKNGNARRLTVAQYRNTLQELLLFDEDVADVLPPDAVSKDGFVNNRGTLAMSPLQLEAYLDIADQALSRCLIDESKKPVIQRFRMDLGKGINHHPCPDRLILGARSELLNNEDFVVTELDADKPFLFEPFRMKTDFRFIEGYIGNGTIREWKDFHGIYHAVFACMRGTGGYPKGLPYSTVPEGLLLRPAIPAPGTYGPKANFKISLRELPDDGRFRVTVHAATYRDGLLLDSNDRPRSEEAAIASTKRELVETAGRIERIDPRGEEEVFFEKPGIYQVDVYASEMISNRIAPDGSRLEEGLLGSWSLDGSTRAVNAPTLEGRLIGNAKFGRTPFDDGLSIEGSDDAFVVTRNPRLDVGDKDFTVAAWIRPSKFAKGGIISSGKQNRTFGWCLRIEGEKGNMRFEATDHLNSYAGTINSRTGSILANKWNHVAVVVRREGVSQIFVNGLPEGKGEVLKTSLDNPAVDFQIGNADEANGYRGDIDEVRLYSRALEESELQALVEPGRTLIPKSPDREESRDLSLQLGDRYFTGALRRPAFLAVRIPAGPLAMKVEYAGLRTIDKIVFTLLNDNDSLSQRFTTFEQRSPRIGVHVGLRRDCGTTMAPVGTPQAVTSKSLSPFVFEGAIRNYPSPEVEKENVNYLAGVREIGVRSEYTDGRDMPRVLIQSIEFEG
;
A
#
# COMPACT_ATOMS: atom_id res chain seq x y z
N ARG A 1 -6.81 -23.99 -60.66
CA ARG A 1 -8.21 -23.52 -60.67
C ARG A 1 -8.20 -22.02 -60.97
N ILE A 2 -8.24 -21.69 -62.26
CA ILE A 2 -8.22 -20.34 -62.83
C ILE A 2 -9.65 -19.81 -62.75
N ALA A 3 -9.96 -19.03 -61.72
CA ALA A 3 -11.25 -18.37 -61.59
C ALA A 3 -11.15 -17.16 -60.64
N ARG A 4 -10.28 -16.18 -60.93
CA ARG A 4 -10.36 -14.84 -60.30
C ARG A 4 -9.62 -13.70 -60.99
N THR A 5 -9.28 -13.82 -62.27
CA THR A 5 -8.64 -12.74 -63.05
C THR A 5 -9.37 -12.51 -64.36
N ARG A 6 -10.57 -11.93 -64.28
CA ARG A 6 -11.10 -11.13 -65.40
C ARG A 6 -10.91 -9.66 -65.02
N PRO A 7 -10.19 -8.86 -65.82
CA PRO A 7 -10.17 -7.41 -65.66
C PRO A 7 -11.53 -6.88 -66.14
N GLY A 8 -12.52 -6.90 -65.26
CA GLY A 8 -13.72 -6.10 -65.47
C GLY A 8 -13.35 -4.62 -65.38
N PRO A 9 -13.95 -3.73 -66.18
CA PRO A 9 -13.79 -2.30 -65.99
C PRO A 9 -14.20 -1.94 -64.56
N LYS A 10 -13.23 -1.60 -63.71
CA LYS A 10 -13.49 -1.04 -62.39
C LYS A 10 -13.85 0.43 -62.58
N ASN A 11 -15.09 0.69 -62.96
CA ASN A 11 -15.63 2.04 -63.01
C ASN A 11 -15.64 2.59 -61.57
N GLY A 12 -14.87 3.66 -61.31
CA GLY A 12 -15.02 4.46 -60.10
C GLY A 12 -14.35 3.95 -58.82
N ASN A 13 -13.10 3.48 -58.86
CA ASN A 13 -12.35 3.32 -57.61
C ASN A 13 -12.04 4.71 -57.01
N ALA A 14 -12.84 5.13 -56.02
CA ALA A 14 -12.52 6.28 -55.18
C ALA A 14 -11.29 5.93 -54.34
N ARG A 15 -10.26 6.78 -54.44
CA ARG A 15 -9.07 6.66 -53.61
C ARG A 15 -9.46 7.00 -52.17
N ARG A 16 -9.16 6.12 -51.23
CA ARG A 16 -9.29 6.45 -49.80
C ARG A 16 -8.06 7.20 -49.28
N LEU A 17 -8.29 8.18 -48.40
CA LEU A 17 -7.26 8.74 -47.53
C LEU A 17 -6.87 7.69 -46.47
N THR A 18 -5.62 7.72 -46.00
CA THR A 18 -5.26 6.99 -44.77
C THR A 18 -6.09 7.50 -43.60
N VAL A 19 -6.23 6.71 -42.54
CA VAL A 19 -6.96 7.13 -41.32
C VAL A 19 -6.37 8.45 -40.79
N ALA A 20 -5.04 8.54 -40.73
CA ALA A 20 -4.35 9.76 -40.31
C ALA A 20 -4.61 10.95 -41.26
N GLN A 21 -4.58 10.73 -42.58
CA GLN A 21 -4.88 11.80 -43.55
C GLN A 21 -6.33 12.26 -43.45
N TYR A 22 -7.27 11.33 -43.32
CA TYR A 22 -8.68 11.64 -43.22
C TYR A 22 -9.00 12.41 -41.95
N ARG A 23 -8.49 11.94 -40.80
CA ARG A 23 -8.57 12.65 -39.52
C ARG A 23 -8.02 14.06 -39.62
N ASN A 24 -6.78 14.23 -40.08
CA ASN A 24 -6.16 15.55 -40.19
C ASN A 24 -6.95 16.45 -41.15
N THR A 25 -7.48 15.90 -42.25
CA THR A 25 -8.31 16.66 -43.20
C THR A 25 -9.58 17.17 -42.53
N LEU A 26 -10.27 16.34 -41.75
CA LEU A 26 -11.45 16.75 -41.00
C LEU A 26 -11.08 17.85 -39.99
N GLN A 27 -10.05 17.64 -39.16
CA GLN A 27 -9.63 18.59 -38.14
C GLN A 27 -9.23 19.95 -38.75
N GLU A 28 -8.51 19.95 -39.87
CA GLU A 28 -8.10 21.17 -40.57
C GLU A 28 -9.29 21.90 -41.23
N LEU A 29 -10.21 21.18 -41.86
CA LEU A 29 -11.35 21.79 -42.55
C LEU A 29 -12.39 22.35 -41.59
N LEU A 30 -12.66 21.64 -40.50
CA LEU A 30 -13.73 21.93 -39.57
C LEU A 30 -13.24 22.61 -38.28
N LEU A 31 -11.92 22.81 -38.15
CA LEU A 31 -11.26 23.45 -37.00
C LEU A 31 -11.68 22.84 -35.65
N PHE A 32 -11.78 21.51 -35.60
CA PHE A 32 -12.13 20.76 -34.38
C PHE A 32 -11.00 19.81 -33.99
N ASP A 33 -10.75 19.69 -32.69
CA ASP A 33 -9.60 18.95 -32.14
C ASP A 33 -9.92 17.48 -31.83
N GLU A 34 -11.17 17.04 -31.97
CA GLU A 34 -11.57 15.67 -31.62
C GLU A 34 -11.18 14.65 -32.68
N ASP A 35 -10.78 13.45 -32.25
CA ASP A 35 -10.55 12.30 -33.11
C ASP A 35 -11.84 11.51 -33.24
N VAL A 36 -12.56 11.77 -34.33
CA VAL A 36 -13.78 11.03 -34.72
C VAL A 36 -13.46 9.85 -35.64
N ALA A 37 -12.20 9.70 -36.05
CA ALA A 37 -11.75 8.67 -36.98
C ALA A 37 -11.18 7.43 -36.28
N ASP A 38 -11.18 7.42 -34.95
CA ASP A 38 -10.68 6.34 -34.08
C ASP A 38 -11.42 5.01 -34.26
N VAL A 39 -12.68 5.07 -34.70
CA VAL A 39 -13.50 3.91 -35.08
C VAL A 39 -13.00 3.19 -36.34
N LEU A 40 -12.16 3.83 -37.16
CA LEU A 40 -11.61 3.19 -38.35
C LEU A 40 -10.51 2.20 -37.96
N PRO A 41 -10.49 1.00 -38.58
CA PRO A 41 -9.42 0.05 -38.34
C PRO A 41 -8.06 0.65 -38.75
N PRO A 42 -6.98 0.33 -38.03
CA PRO A 42 -5.65 0.84 -38.36
C PRO A 42 -5.27 0.44 -39.78
N ASP A 43 -4.62 1.36 -40.47
CA ASP A 43 -4.09 1.12 -41.80
C ASP A 43 -3.07 -0.04 -41.80
N ALA A 44 -3.15 -0.91 -42.82
CA ALA A 44 -2.31 -2.09 -42.93
C ALA A 44 -0.80 -1.76 -42.92
N VAL A 45 -0.04 -2.49 -42.10
CA VAL A 45 1.42 -2.38 -42.07
C VAL A 45 2.00 -3.05 -43.32
N SER A 46 2.45 -2.26 -44.28
CA SER A 46 3.05 -2.71 -45.54
C SER A 46 4.55 -2.43 -45.57
N LYS A 47 5.34 -3.36 -46.15
CA LYS A 47 6.79 -3.18 -46.39
C LYS A 47 7.08 -2.01 -47.34
N ASP A 48 6.17 -1.74 -48.27
CA ASP A 48 6.25 -0.59 -49.17
C ASP A 48 5.67 0.69 -48.53
N GLY A 49 5.11 0.59 -47.32
CA GLY A 49 4.30 1.64 -46.70
C GLY A 49 2.95 1.84 -47.40
N PHE A 50 2.19 2.84 -46.95
CA PHE A 50 1.05 3.41 -47.69
C PHE A 50 1.56 4.33 -48.82
N VAL A 51 2.35 3.77 -49.73
CA VAL A 51 2.74 4.46 -50.98
C VAL A 51 1.52 4.59 -51.90
N ASN A 52 1.53 5.60 -52.77
CA ASN A 52 0.48 5.96 -53.75
C ASN A 52 0.21 4.87 -54.81
N ASN A 53 -0.02 3.62 -54.40
CA ASN A 53 -0.34 2.52 -55.28
C ASN A 53 -1.86 2.46 -55.50
N ARG A 54 -2.28 2.86 -56.71
CA ARG A 54 -3.67 2.86 -57.16
C ARG A 54 -4.37 1.50 -57.02
N GLY A 55 -3.61 0.40 -56.98
CA GLY A 55 -4.15 -0.96 -56.87
C GLY A 55 -4.57 -1.36 -55.45
N THR A 56 -4.05 -0.70 -54.41
CA THR A 56 -4.29 -1.05 -53.00
C THR A 56 -5.16 -0.03 -52.25
N LEU A 57 -5.31 1.19 -52.77
CA LEU A 57 -6.11 2.27 -52.17
C LEU A 57 -7.57 2.30 -52.65
N ALA A 58 -8.22 1.13 -52.74
CA ALA A 58 -9.65 1.05 -53.05
C ALA A 58 -10.47 1.16 -51.76
N MET A 59 -11.53 1.95 -51.79
CA MET A 59 -12.53 2.03 -50.73
C MET A 59 -13.63 0.99 -50.96
N SER A 60 -13.93 0.17 -49.95
CA SER A 60 -15.12 -0.69 -49.99
C SER A 60 -16.40 0.13 -49.71
N PRO A 61 -17.60 -0.31 -50.12
CA PRO A 61 -18.85 0.37 -49.79
C PRO A 61 -19.02 0.62 -48.27
N LEU A 62 -18.71 -0.39 -47.45
CA LEU A 62 -18.76 -0.27 -45.98
C LEU A 62 -17.78 0.78 -45.43
N GLN A 63 -16.59 0.89 -46.04
CA GLN A 63 -15.64 1.95 -45.66
C GLN A 63 -16.11 3.34 -46.11
N LEU A 64 -16.80 3.45 -47.25
CA LEU A 64 -17.35 4.72 -47.69
C LEU A 64 -18.45 5.19 -46.74
N GLU A 65 -19.37 4.29 -46.37
CA GLU A 65 -20.40 4.55 -45.36
C GLU A 65 -19.76 5.00 -44.04
N ALA A 66 -18.75 4.26 -43.54
CA ALA A 66 -18.05 4.65 -42.32
C ALA A 66 -17.39 6.04 -42.41
N TYR A 67 -16.76 6.39 -43.53
CA TYR A 67 -16.18 7.73 -43.71
C TYR A 67 -17.29 8.79 -43.74
N LEU A 68 -18.41 8.56 -44.43
CA LEU A 68 -19.52 9.52 -44.45
C LEU A 68 -20.14 9.70 -43.07
N ASP A 69 -20.34 8.62 -42.32
CA ASP A 69 -20.86 8.67 -40.95
C ASP A 69 -19.92 9.46 -40.02
N ILE A 70 -18.60 9.29 -40.17
CA ILE A 70 -17.61 10.06 -39.42
C ILE A 70 -17.67 11.55 -39.81
N ALA A 71 -17.83 11.87 -41.10
CA ALA A 71 -17.98 13.25 -41.54
C ALA A 71 -19.24 13.91 -40.98
N ASP A 72 -20.37 13.20 -40.97
CA ASP A 72 -21.63 13.69 -40.40
C ASP A 72 -21.50 13.90 -38.88
N GLN A 73 -20.84 12.97 -38.18
CA GLN A 73 -20.52 13.14 -36.76
C GLN A 73 -19.65 14.37 -36.51
N ALA A 74 -18.59 14.57 -37.31
CA ALA A 74 -17.73 15.75 -37.22
C ALA A 74 -18.52 17.04 -37.43
N LEU A 75 -19.34 17.10 -38.48
CA LEU A 75 -20.18 18.25 -38.79
C LEU A 75 -21.18 18.54 -37.66
N SER A 76 -21.84 17.52 -37.13
CA SER A 76 -22.80 17.68 -36.03
C SER A 76 -22.18 18.27 -34.75
N ARG A 77 -20.88 18.06 -34.54
CA ARG A 77 -20.12 18.59 -33.39
C ARG A 77 -19.65 20.04 -33.61
N CYS A 78 -19.41 20.42 -34.86
CA CYS A 78 -18.97 21.78 -35.21
C CYS A 78 -20.15 22.75 -35.42
N LEU A 79 -21.33 22.24 -35.74
CA LEU A 79 -22.52 23.07 -35.96
C LEU A 79 -23.13 23.50 -34.62
N ILE A 80 -23.07 24.80 -34.35
CA ILE A 80 -23.62 25.40 -33.13
C ILE A 80 -25.14 25.46 -33.23
N ASP A 81 -25.83 24.83 -32.27
CA ASP A 81 -27.26 25.00 -32.04
C ASP A 81 -27.44 26.07 -30.96
N GLU A 82 -27.76 27.32 -31.36
CA GLU A 82 -27.94 28.45 -30.44
C GLU A 82 -29.06 28.24 -29.41
N SER A 83 -29.96 27.28 -29.64
CA SER A 83 -31.02 26.94 -28.69
C SER A 83 -30.54 26.04 -27.55
N LYS A 84 -29.37 25.41 -27.69
CA LYS A 84 -28.79 24.49 -26.71
C LYS A 84 -27.66 25.17 -25.95
N LYS A 85 -27.71 25.06 -24.63
CA LYS A 85 -26.64 25.51 -23.75
C LYS A 85 -25.54 24.45 -23.72
N PRO A 86 -24.25 24.83 -23.76
CA PRO A 86 -23.17 23.90 -23.47
C PRO A 86 -23.28 23.43 -22.02
N VAL A 87 -22.84 22.20 -21.78
CA VAL A 87 -22.72 21.63 -20.43
C VAL A 87 -21.28 21.80 -19.98
N ILE A 88 -21.06 22.27 -18.74
CA ILE A 88 -19.71 22.50 -18.20
C ILE A 88 -19.58 21.82 -16.85
N GLN A 89 -18.59 20.93 -16.73
CA GLN A 89 -18.18 20.37 -15.46
C GLN A 89 -16.96 21.12 -14.93
N ARG A 90 -16.99 21.54 -13.66
CA ARG A 90 -15.82 22.14 -13.02
C ARG A 90 -15.69 21.68 -11.58
N PHE A 91 -14.53 21.13 -11.23
CA PHE A 91 -14.21 20.76 -9.86
C PHE A 91 -12.73 20.96 -9.56
N ARG A 92 -12.42 21.11 -8.28
CA ARG A 92 -11.06 21.23 -7.77
C ARG A 92 -10.83 20.22 -6.67
N MET A 93 -9.69 19.55 -6.71
CA MET A 93 -9.17 18.72 -5.63
C MET A 93 -8.02 19.47 -4.96
N ASP A 94 -8.21 19.83 -3.70
CA ASP A 94 -7.18 20.36 -2.82
C ASP A 94 -6.53 19.22 -2.04
N LEU A 95 -5.20 19.20 -2.00
CA LEU A 95 -4.39 18.17 -1.37
C LEU A 95 -3.68 18.78 -0.17
N GLY A 96 -3.56 18.03 0.92
CA GLY A 96 -2.80 18.45 2.09
C GLY A 96 -3.11 17.56 3.29
N LYS A 97 -2.09 17.25 4.09
CA LYS A 97 -2.26 16.36 5.25
C LYS A 97 -3.29 16.91 6.23
N GLY A 98 -4.36 16.17 6.47
CA GLY A 98 -5.45 16.57 7.39
C GLY A 98 -6.22 17.83 6.97
N ILE A 99 -6.16 18.23 5.70
CA ILE A 99 -6.87 19.43 5.19
C ILE A 99 -8.40 19.28 5.24
N ASN A 100 -8.89 18.04 5.18
CA ASN A 100 -10.32 17.76 5.26
C ASN A 100 -10.72 17.52 6.72
N HIS A 101 -11.32 18.52 7.35
CA HIS A 101 -11.79 18.45 8.73
C HIS A 101 -13.06 17.61 8.92
N HIS A 102 -13.72 17.22 7.82
CA HIS A 102 -14.95 16.42 7.82
C HIS A 102 -14.85 15.27 6.80
N PRO A 103 -13.88 14.35 6.95
CA PRO A 103 -13.66 13.30 5.98
C PRO A 103 -14.83 12.30 5.95
N CYS A 104 -15.15 11.80 4.76
CA CYS A 104 -16.11 10.71 4.61
C CYS A 104 -15.67 9.51 5.46
N PRO A 105 -16.53 9.00 6.37
CA PRO A 105 -16.16 7.89 7.27
C PRO A 105 -15.95 6.58 6.50
N ASP A 106 -16.67 6.41 5.39
CA ASP A 106 -16.56 5.23 4.54
C ASP A 106 -15.23 5.22 3.78
N ARG A 107 -14.47 4.14 3.95
CA ARG A 107 -13.27 3.87 3.15
C ARG A 107 -13.66 3.07 1.92
N LEU A 108 -13.46 3.66 0.76
CA LEU A 108 -13.69 3.00 -0.52
C LEU A 108 -12.72 1.81 -0.70
N ILE A 109 -13.23 0.58 -0.87
CA ILE A 109 -12.38 -0.62 -1.04
C ILE A 109 -12.31 -1.03 -2.50
N LEU A 110 -11.31 -0.56 -3.24
CA LEU A 110 -11.18 -0.79 -4.69
C LEU A 110 -10.45 -2.09 -5.09
N GLY A 111 -10.59 -3.15 -4.30
CA GLY A 111 -9.92 -4.44 -4.53
C GLY A 111 -8.42 -4.40 -4.23
N ALA A 112 -7.71 -5.49 -4.58
CA ALA A 112 -6.29 -5.65 -4.22
C ALA A 112 -5.39 -4.55 -4.83
N ARG A 113 -4.42 -4.06 -4.03
CA ARG A 113 -3.42 -3.04 -4.41
C ARG A 113 -4.01 -1.69 -4.84
N SER A 114 -5.14 -1.32 -4.27
CA SER A 114 -5.67 0.03 -4.38
C SER A 114 -5.12 0.90 -3.25
N GLU A 115 -4.05 1.64 -3.57
CA GLU A 115 -3.49 2.65 -2.68
C GLU A 115 -4.27 3.95 -2.86
N LEU A 116 -5.30 4.15 -2.02
CA LEU A 116 -6.04 5.41 -1.96
C LEU A 116 -5.33 6.38 -1.00
N LEU A 117 -5.40 7.67 -1.29
CA LEU A 117 -5.07 8.68 -0.27
C LEU A 117 -6.12 8.60 0.85
N ASN A 118 -5.72 8.98 2.07
CA ASN A 118 -6.67 9.09 3.17
C ASN A 118 -7.70 10.19 2.85
N ASN A 119 -8.97 9.95 3.18
CA ASN A 119 -10.04 10.93 2.98
C ASN A 119 -9.80 12.26 3.74
N GLU A 120 -8.98 12.24 4.79
CA GLU A 120 -8.56 13.44 5.54
C GLU A 120 -7.53 14.31 4.79
N ASP A 121 -6.84 13.72 3.80
CA ASP A 121 -5.71 14.37 3.11
C ASP A 121 -6.10 15.10 1.82
N PHE A 122 -7.39 15.15 1.49
CA PHE A 122 -7.88 15.91 0.34
C PHE A 122 -9.34 16.37 0.48
N VAL A 123 -9.65 17.49 -0.16
CA VAL A 123 -11.02 18.03 -0.29
C VAL A 123 -11.35 18.14 -1.76
N VAL A 124 -12.58 17.79 -2.13
CA VAL A 124 -13.11 18.02 -3.48
C VAL A 124 -14.21 19.07 -3.41
N THR A 125 -14.08 20.10 -4.23
CA THR A 125 -15.04 21.20 -4.35
C THR A 125 -15.56 21.27 -5.78
N GLU A 126 -16.87 21.17 -5.96
CA GLU A 126 -17.51 21.53 -7.23
C GLU A 126 -17.55 23.05 -7.34
N LEU A 127 -17.07 23.59 -8.47
CA LEU A 127 -16.96 25.02 -8.70
C LEU A 127 -18.00 25.45 -9.73
N ASP A 128 -18.41 26.71 -9.68
CA ASP A 128 -19.11 27.34 -10.80
C ASP A 128 -18.10 27.78 -11.85
N ALA A 129 -18.42 27.57 -13.13
CA ALA A 129 -17.61 28.08 -14.22
C ALA A 129 -17.93 29.57 -14.46
N ASP A 130 -16.89 30.39 -14.64
CA ASP A 130 -17.04 31.80 -15.01
C ASP A 130 -16.95 31.91 -16.53
N LYS A 131 -18.11 32.00 -17.20
CA LYS A 131 -18.22 32.06 -18.65
C LYS A 131 -19.06 33.25 -19.09
N PRO A 132 -18.69 33.92 -20.19
CA PRO A 132 -19.44 35.05 -20.73
C PRO A 132 -20.73 34.64 -21.47
N PHE A 133 -21.08 33.35 -21.46
CA PHE A 133 -22.23 32.77 -22.14
C PHE A 133 -23.01 31.86 -21.17
N LEU A 134 -24.30 31.64 -21.46
CA LEU A 134 -25.15 30.74 -20.67
C LEU A 134 -24.73 29.28 -20.90
N PHE A 135 -24.65 28.51 -19.82
CA PHE A 135 -24.32 27.09 -19.84
C PHE A 135 -25.15 26.34 -18.80
N GLU A 136 -25.14 25.02 -18.86
CA GLU A 136 -25.71 24.13 -17.84
C GLU A 136 -24.57 23.51 -17.01
N PRO A 137 -24.57 23.68 -15.68
CA PRO A 137 -23.54 23.07 -14.84
C PRO A 137 -23.73 21.56 -14.77
N PHE A 138 -22.67 20.80 -15.06
CA PHE A 138 -22.59 19.39 -14.76
C PHE A 138 -22.21 19.22 -13.29
N ARG A 139 -23.14 18.71 -12.48
CA ARG A 139 -22.87 18.34 -11.08
C ARG A 139 -22.75 16.82 -10.95
N MET A 140 -21.71 16.38 -10.24
CA MET A 140 -21.47 14.96 -10.00
C MET A 140 -22.55 14.38 -9.08
N LYS A 141 -22.89 13.12 -9.33
CA LYS A 141 -23.78 12.36 -8.46
C LYS A 141 -23.10 12.12 -7.11
N THR A 142 -23.86 12.25 -6.02
CA THR A 142 -23.36 12.00 -4.66
C THR A 142 -23.94 10.75 -4.02
N ASP A 143 -25.06 10.25 -4.54
CA ASP A 143 -25.73 9.05 -4.04
C ASP A 143 -25.46 7.86 -4.96
N PHE A 144 -24.77 6.86 -4.44
CA PHE A 144 -24.48 5.65 -5.18
C PHE A 144 -25.01 4.42 -4.47
N ARG A 145 -25.47 3.47 -5.27
CA ARG A 145 -25.83 2.15 -4.79
C ARG A 145 -25.05 1.14 -5.60
N PHE A 146 -24.15 0.42 -4.95
CA PHE A 146 -23.28 -0.55 -5.59
C PHE A 146 -23.38 -1.92 -4.94
N ILE A 147 -23.02 -2.94 -5.70
CA ILE A 147 -22.66 -4.24 -5.12
C ILE A 147 -21.20 -4.15 -4.69
N GLU A 148 -20.93 -3.98 -3.39
CA GLU A 148 -19.56 -3.83 -2.91
C GLU A 148 -18.88 -5.20 -2.75
N GLY A 149 -17.80 -5.36 -3.50
CA GLY A 149 -17.24 -6.65 -3.89
C GLY A 149 -16.12 -7.23 -3.04
N TYR A 150 -15.81 -6.78 -1.81
CA TYR A 150 -14.78 -7.42 -0.97
C TYR A 150 -15.00 -7.26 0.56
N ILE A 151 -15.10 -8.38 1.30
CA ILE A 151 -14.70 -8.44 2.73
C ILE A 151 -13.48 -9.35 2.81
N GLY A 152 -12.35 -8.80 3.24
CA GLY A 152 -11.07 -9.51 3.17
C GLY A 152 -10.64 -9.72 1.71
N ASN A 153 -10.48 -10.97 1.28
CA ASN A 153 -10.28 -11.35 -0.14
C ASN A 153 -11.55 -11.95 -0.77
N GLY A 154 -12.64 -12.09 0.00
CA GLY A 154 -13.87 -12.71 -0.48
C GLY A 154 -14.76 -11.70 -1.16
N THR A 155 -15.23 -12.01 -2.37
CA THR A 155 -16.24 -11.18 -3.05
C THR A 155 -17.58 -11.36 -2.36
N ILE A 156 -17.99 -10.35 -1.59
CA ILE A 156 -19.35 -10.25 -1.10
C ILE A 156 -20.18 -9.53 -2.17
N ARG A 157 -21.42 -9.95 -2.35
CA ARG A 157 -22.34 -9.31 -3.30
C ARG A 157 -23.55 -8.77 -2.55
N GLU A 158 -23.28 -7.81 -1.69
CA GLU A 158 -24.31 -7.09 -0.96
C GLU A 158 -24.44 -5.68 -1.52
N TRP A 159 -25.69 -5.24 -1.62
CA TRP A 159 -26.00 -3.86 -1.97
C TRP A 159 -25.62 -2.95 -0.81
N LYS A 160 -24.86 -1.91 -1.10
CA LYS A 160 -24.56 -0.83 -0.17
C LYS A 160 -24.85 0.51 -0.80
N ASP A 161 -25.39 1.38 0.03
CA ASP A 161 -25.64 2.77 -0.30
C ASP A 161 -24.46 3.60 0.21
N PHE A 162 -24.01 4.52 -0.64
CA PHE A 162 -22.87 5.39 -0.41
C PHE A 162 -23.30 6.83 -0.67
N HIS A 163 -22.88 7.72 0.22
CA HIS A 163 -23.27 9.12 0.19
C HIS A 163 -22.04 10.01 0.19
N GLY A 164 -22.04 11.00 -0.69
CA GLY A 164 -21.02 12.04 -0.77
C GLY A 164 -20.16 11.97 -2.03
N ILE A 165 -19.58 13.12 -2.37
CA ILE A 165 -18.79 13.32 -3.58
C ILE A 165 -17.54 12.44 -3.66
N TYR A 166 -17.02 11.99 -2.51
CA TYR A 166 -15.85 11.12 -2.39
C TYR A 166 -16.05 9.72 -3.00
N HIS A 167 -17.30 9.36 -3.33
CA HIS A 167 -17.61 8.15 -4.10
C HIS A 167 -17.68 8.38 -5.61
N ALA A 168 -17.85 9.62 -6.06
CA ALA A 168 -17.79 10.03 -7.47
C ALA A 168 -16.35 10.30 -7.93
N VAL A 169 -15.55 10.91 -7.05
CA VAL A 169 -14.18 11.36 -7.33
C VAL A 169 -13.27 11.16 -6.12
N PHE A 170 -12.13 10.52 -6.35
CA PHE A 170 -11.21 10.14 -5.27
C PHE A 170 -9.75 10.11 -5.74
N ALA A 171 -8.85 10.33 -4.78
CA ALA A 171 -7.41 10.39 -5.00
C ALA A 171 -6.74 9.02 -4.79
N CYS A 172 -5.85 8.61 -5.69
CA CYS A 172 -5.15 7.34 -5.60
C CYS A 172 -3.70 7.40 -6.08
N MET A 173 -2.86 6.53 -5.53
CA MET A 173 -1.44 6.33 -5.86
C MET A 173 -1.21 4.97 -6.53
N ARG A 174 -2.07 4.64 -7.50
CA ARG A 174 -2.04 3.31 -8.13
C ARG A 174 -0.94 3.20 -9.17
N GLY A 175 0.08 2.39 -8.87
CA GLY A 175 1.24 2.13 -9.72
C GLY A 175 1.84 0.76 -9.46
N THR A 176 3.00 0.49 -10.07
CA THR A 176 3.83 -0.64 -9.63
C THR A 176 4.34 -0.35 -8.21
N GLY A 177 4.11 -1.24 -7.25
CA GLY A 177 4.50 -1.02 -5.86
C GLY A 177 6.02 -0.86 -5.65
N GLY A 178 6.36 -0.25 -4.51
CA GLY A 178 7.74 -0.01 -4.04
C GLY A 178 8.50 1.04 -4.83
N TYR A 179 9.30 1.86 -4.14
CA TYR A 179 10.13 2.90 -4.76
C TYR A 179 11.59 2.78 -4.28
N PRO A 180 12.61 2.94 -5.16
CA PRO A 180 14.02 2.70 -4.78
C PRO A 180 14.50 3.47 -3.55
N LYS A 181 13.95 4.66 -3.35
CA LYS A 181 14.31 5.59 -2.28
C LYS A 181 13.33 5.58 -1.09
N GLY A 182 12.44 4.59 -0.95
CA GLY A 182 11.45 4.48 0.13
C GLY A 182 10.04 4.80 -0.33
N LEU A 183 9.40 5.82 0.25
CA LEU A 183 8.05 6.23 -0.15
C LEU A 183 8.05 6.95 -1.52
N PRO A 184 7.15 6.56 -2.47
CA PRO A 184 7.00 7.24 -3.76
C PRO A 184 6.34 8.63 -3.66
N TYR A 185 5.62 8.87 -2.57
CA TYR A 185 4.92 10.12 -2.29
C TYR A 185 4.79 10.37 -0.78
N SER A 186 4.45 11.59 -0.39
CA SER A 186 4.10 11.94 0.97
C SER A 186 3.04 13.04 0.97
N THR A 187 1.99 12.89 1.79
CA THR A 187 1.07 13.98 2.12
C THR A 187 1.69 14.85 3.21
N VAL A 188 1.78 16.16 2.95
CA VAL A 188 2.27 17.19 3.87
C VAL A 188 1.21 18.28 3.99
N PRO A 189 1.21 19.13 5.03
CA PRO A 189 0.18 20.17 5.18
C PRO A 189 0.00 21.06 3.94
N GLU A 190 1.07 21.33 3.20
CA GLU A 190 1.06 22.20 2.01
C GLU A 190 0.56 21.50 0.73
N GLY A 191 0.46 20.17 0.71
CA GLY A 191 0.09 19.42 -0.49
C GLY A 191 0.60 17.98 -0.55
N LEU A 192 0.66 17.45 -1.78
CA LEU A 192 1.21 16.15 -2.09
C LEU A 192 2.61 16.29 -2.68
N LEU A 193 3.59 15.67 -2.03
CA LEU A 193 4.96 15.57 -2.54
C LEU A 193 5.09 14.33 -3.42
N LEU A 194 5.42 14.51 -4.70
CA LEU A 194 5.60 13.44 -5.67
C LEU A 194 7.05 13.27 -6.08
N ARG A 195 7.53 12.02 -6.05
CA ARG A 195 8.78 11.62 -6.69
C ARG A 195 8.58 11.35 -8.19
N PRO A 196 9.67 11.35 -8.98
CA PRO A 196 9.60 11.00 -10.40
C PRO A 196 8.92 9.64 -10.65
N ALA A 197 8.03 9.60 -11.62
CA ALA A 197 7.24 8.43 -12.00
C ALA A 197 8.09 7.40 -12.76
N ILE A 198 8.93 6.64 -12.04
CA ILE A 198 9.85 5.65 -12.64
C ILE A 198 9.06 4.64 -13.47
N PRO A 199 9.37 4.48 -14.78
CA PRO A 199 8.79 3.46 -15.62
C PRO A 199 8.97 2.06 -15.02
N ALA A 200 7.93 1.24 -15.08
CA ALA A 200 7.97 -0.10 -14.52
C ALA A 200 7.37 -1.11 -15.50
N PRO A 201 7.91 -2.34 -15.57
CA PRO A 201 7.34 -3.40 -16.40
C PRO A 201 6.00 -3.85 -15.80
N GLY A 202 4.95 -3.92 -16.62
CA GLY A 202 3.64 -4.43 -16.24
C GLY A 202 2.49 -3.47 -16.51
N THR A 203 1.28 -3.94 -16.24
CA THR A 203 0.02 -3.22 -16.57
C THR A 203 -0.34 -2.12 -15.56
N TYR A 204 0.25 -2.13 -14.36
CA TYR A 204 -0.08 -1.20 -13.25
C TYR A 204 0.48 0.22 -13.43
N GLY A 205 1.41 0.43 -14.36
CA GLY A 205 2.04 1.73 -14.60
C GLY A 205 3.24 2.04 -13.68
N PRO A 206 3.74 3.29 -13.70
CA PRO A 206 4.99 3.68 -13.02
C PRO A 206 4.91 3.60 -11.48
N LYS A 207 6.07 3.61 -10.81
CA LYS A 207 6.21 3.42 -9.35
C LYS A 207 5.79 4.62 -8.47
N ALA A 208 5.52 5.77 -9.07
CA ALA A 208 4.90 6.93 -8.42
C ALA A 208 3.87 7.49 -9.41
N ASN A 209 2.59 7.15 -9.19
CA ASN A 209 1.55 7.36 -10.20
C ASN A 209 0.27 7.85 -9.53
N PHE A 210 0.24 9.15 -9.22
CA PHE A 210 -0.93 9.82 -8.66
C PHE A 210 -2.02 9.98 -9.71
N LYS A 211 -3.26 9.70 -9.34
CA LYS A 211 -4.44 9.90 -10.17
C LYS A 211 -5.63 10.40 -9.36
N ILE A 212 -6.44 11.21 -10.02
CA ILE A 212 -7.83 11.47 -9.68
C ILE A 212 -8.67 10.46 -10.45
N SER A 213 -9.33 9.55 -9.75
CA SER A 213 -10.27 8.60 -10.35
C SER A 213 -11.69 9.16 -10.26
N LEU A 214 -12.43 9.09 -11.35
CA LEU A 214 -13.74 9.71 -11.54
C LEU A 214 -14.73 8.73 -12.15
N ARG A 215 -15.98 8.80 -11.73
CA ARG A 215 -17.08 8.04 -12.35
C ARG A 215 -17.78 8.78 -13.47
N GLU A 216 -17.74 10.11 -13.40
CA GLU A 216 -18.48 10.99 -14.29
C GLU A 216 -17.54 12.06 -14.84
N LEU A 217 -17.34 12.03 -16.15
CA LEU A 217 -16.78 13.10 -16.96
C LEU A 217 -17.69 13.28 -18.19
N PRO A 218 -17.69 14.46 -18.84
CA PRO A 218 -18.36 14.62 -20.12
C PRO A 218 -17.87 13.57 -21.13
N ASP A 219 -18.74 13.17 -22.06
CA ASP A 219 -18.38 12.18 -23.09
C ASP A 219 -17.62 12.79 -24.27
N ASP A 220 -17.74 14.10 -24.43
CA ASP A 220 -17.04 14.90 -25.43
C ASP A 220 -16.84 16.34 -24.97
N GLY A 221 -16.21 17.16 -25.82
CA GLY A 221 -15.84 18.52 -25.51
C GLY A 221 -14.35 18.70 -25.20
N ARG A 222 -13.96 19.97 -25.11
CA ARG A 222 -12.61 20.38 -24.73
C ARG A 222 -12.53 20.47 -23.21
N PHE A 223 -11.45 19.96 -22.65
CA PHE A 223 -11.17 20.09 -21.24
C PHE A 223 -9.84 20.78 -20.98
N ARG A 224 -9.72 21.28 -19.75
CA ARG A 224 -8.54 21.88 -19.16
C ARG A 224 -8.29 21.26 -17.79
N VAL A 225 -7.05 20.85 -17.56
CA VAL A 225 -6.53 20.51 -16.23
C VAL A 225 -5.52 21.56 -15.82
N THR A 226 -5.79 22.25 -14.71
CA THR A 226 -4.85 23.22 -14.11
C THR A 226 -4.26 22.61 -12.84
N VAL A 227 -2.95 22.38 -12.84
CA VAL A 227 -2.22 21.87 -11.68
C VAL A 227 -1.48 23.00 -11.00
N HIS A 228 -1.76 23.26 -9.71
CA HIS A 228 -1.00 24.21 -8.90
C HIS A 228 0.15 23.47 -8.23
N ALA A 229 1.37 23.75 -8.70
CA ALA A 229 2.55 23.02 -8.26
C ALA A 229 3.78 23.92 -8.07
N ALA A 230 4.77 23.40 -7.34
CA ALA A 230 6.06 24.03 -7.13
C ALA A 230 7.17 22.97 -7.03
N THR A 231 8.40 23.37 -7.34
CA THR A 231 9.58 22.57 -7.04
C THR A 231 9.84 22.63 -5.55
N TYR A 232 9.85 21.47 -4.91
CA TYR A 232 10.01 21.40 -3.47
C TYR A 232 11.44 21.74 -3.05
N ARG A 233 11.60 22.41 -1.90
CA ARG A 233 12.91 22.72 -1.29
C ARG A 233 13.49 21.46 -0.63
N ASP A 234 13.82 20.49 -1.48
CA ASP A 234 14.09 19.11 -1.08
C ASP A 234 15.52 18.84 -0.61
N GLY A 235 15.73 17.63 -0.09
CA GLY A 235 17.03 17.06 0.26
C GLY A 235 17.46 16.00 -0.75
N LEU A 236 18.76 15.87 -0.98
CA LEU A 236 19.31 14.77 -1.77
C LEU A 236 19.42 13.53 -0.87
N LEU A 237 18.58 12.53 -1.11
CA LEU A 237 18.68 11.25 -0.41
C LEU A 237 19.94 10.50 -0.80
N LEU A 238 20.71 10.07 0.20
CA LEU A 238 21.99 9.40 0.02
C LEU A 238 21.79 7.92 -0.38
N ASP A 239 22.75 7.39 -1.14
CA ASP A 239 22.73 6.02 -1.61
C ASP A 239 23.41 5.07 -0.62
N SER A 240 23.26 3.76 -0.82
CA SER A 240 23.90 2.75 0.03
C SER A 240 25.43 2.83 0.07
N ASN A 241 26.05 3.52 -0.89
CA ASN A 241 27.50 3.67 -0.96
C ASN A 241 28.00 4.93 -0.23
N ASP A 242 27.11 5.89 0.07
CA ASP A 242 27.45 7.07 0.84
C ASP A 242 27.70 6.67 2.30
N ARG A 243 28.78 7.20 2.89
CA ARG A 243 29.19 6.87 4.26
C ARG A 243 28.71 7.95 5.24
N PRO A 244 28.34 7.56 6.47
CA PRO A 244 28.13 8.54 7.52
C PRO A 244 29.43 9.30 7.80
N ARG A 245 29.31 10.57 8.18
CA ARG A 245 30.47 11.38 8.60
C ARG A 245 30.88 11.11 10.05
N SER A 246 30.05 10.41 10.83
CA SER A 246 30.34 10.16 12.25
C SER A 246 31.34 9.04 12.54
N GLU A 247 31.84 8.29 11.56
CA GLU A 247 32.83 7.22 11.79
C GLU A 247 34.28 7.73 11.97
N GLU A 248 34.56 9.01 11.71
CA GLU A 248 35.93 9.55 11.75
C GLU A 248 36.34 10.23 13.07
N ALA A 249 35.47 10.26 14.09
CA ALA A 249 35.84 10.74 15.43
C ALA A 249 35.00 10.10 16.54
N ALA A 250 35.43 8.93 17.02
CA ALA A 250 35.00 8.38 18.29
C ALA A 250 35.89 8.95 19.42
N ILE A 251 35.39 9.94 20.17
CA ILE A 251 35.87 10.23 21.53
C ILE A 251 34.67 10.46 22.45
N ALA A 252 34.78 9.86 23.63
CA ALA A 252 33.80 9.64 24.69
C ALA A 252 33.03 10.88 25.16
N SER A 253 31.72 10.72 25.37
CA SER A 253 30.94 11.50 26.34
C SER A 253 29.66 10.77 26.70
N THR A 254 29.61 10.20 27.91
CA THR A 254 28.46 9.49 28.49
C THR A 254 27.52 10.46 29.23
N LYS A 255 27.15 11.58 28.59
CA LYS A 255 26.18 12.55 29.13
C LYS A 255 25.12 12.91 28.10
N ARG A 256 23.87 12.96 28.55
CA ARG A 256 22.64 13.32 27.81
C ARG A 256 22.57 14.82 27.48
N GLU A 257 23.62 15.38 26.89
CA GLU A 257 23.66 16.79 26.48
C GLU A 257 24.33 16.93 25.11
N LEU A 258 23.91 17.96 24.36
CA LEU A 258 24.48 18.35 23.08
C LEU A 258 26.01 18.29 23.10
N VAL A 259 26.62 17.55 22.17
CA VAL A 259 28.04 17.68 21.85
C VAL A 259 28.14 18.54 20.60
N GLU A 260 28.19 19.85 20.79
CA GLU A 260 28.51 20.80 19.72
C GLU A 260 30.04 20.88 19.58
N THR A 261 30.54 20.45 18.43
CA THR A 261 31.91 20.74 17.99
C THR A 261 31.80 21.45 16.66
N ALA A 262 32.65 22.45 16.36
CA ALA A 262 32.50 23.35 15.22
C ALA A 262 31.98 22.68 13.93
N GLY A 263 30.71 22.91 13.58
CA GLY A 263 30.06 22.37 12.39
C GLY A 263 29.33 21.02 12.53
N ARG A 264 29.29 20.42 13.72
CA ARG A 264 28.58 19.16 14.02
C ARG A 264 27.58 19.34 15.15
N ILE A 265 26.36 18.87 14.93
CA ILE A 265 25.26 18.86 15.91
C ILE A 265 24.78 17.42 16.07
N GLU A 266 24.83 16.90 17.29
CA GLU A 266 24.37 15.55 17.64
C GLU A 266 23.14 15.64 18.55
N ARG A 267 22.11 14.84 18.23
CA ARG A 267 20.89 14.68 19.03
C ARG A 267 20.74 13.21 19.38
N ILE A 268 20.64 12.91 20.68
CA ILE A 268 20.57 11.56 21.22
C ILE A 268 19.12 11.31 21.66
N ASP A 269 18.59 10.13 21.31
CA ASP A 269 17.22 9.68 21.60
C ASP A 269 16.16 10.73 21.21
N PRO A 270 16.14 11.18 19.93
CA PRO A 270 15.21 12.21 19.48
C PRO A 270 13.77 11.74 19.63
N ARG A 271 12.97 12.45 20.42
CA ARG A 271 11.57 12.10 20.71
C ARG A 271 10.65 13.28 20.53
N GLY A 272 9.60 13.07 19.74
CA GLY A 272 8.60 14.10 19.50
C GLY A 272 9.18 15.25 18.68
N GLU A 273 8.66 16.44 18.93
CA GLU A 273 9.11 17.68 18.29
C GLU A 273 10.14 18.38 19.19
N GLU A 274 11.30 18.70 18.63
CA GLU A 274 12.44 19.28 19.33
C GLU A 274 12.98 20.49 18.58
N GLU A 275 13.58 21.45 19.27
CA GLU A 275 14.25 22.58 18.61
C GLU A 275 15.76 22.30 18.43
N VAL A 276 16.27 22.51 17.22
CA VAL A 276 17.69 22.37 16.88
C VAL A 276 18.22 23.72 16.40
N PHE A 277 19.24 24.24 17.07
CA PHE A 277 19.89 25.49 16.70
C PHE A 277 21.07 25.25 15.75
N PHE A 278 21.08 25.94 14.60
CA PHE A 278 22.16 25.88 13.63
C PHE A 278 22.93 27.21 13.63
N GLU A 279 24.19 27.20 14.06
CA GLU A 279 25.00 28.42 14.13
C GLU A 279 25.29 29.05 12.75
N LYS A 280 25.46 28.20 11.72
CA LYS A 280 25.85 28.63 10.37
C LYS A 280 24.84 28.12 9.35
N PRO A 281 24.48 28.92 8.33
CA PRO A 281 23.73 28.39 7.21
C PRO A 281 24.67 27.56 6.32
N GLY A 282 24.15 26.53 5.66
CA GLY A 282 24.97 25.73 4.75
C GLY A 282 24.31 24.44 4.31
N ILE A 283 25.08 23.58 3.65
CA ILE A 283 24.64 22.23 3.27
C ILE A 283 25.12 21.28 4.37
N TYR A 284 24.18 20.55 4.95
CA TYR A 284 24.44 19.57 6.00
C TYR A 284 24.20 18.16 5.47
N GLN A 285 25.10 17.23 5.78
CA GLN A 285 24.79 15.81 5.76
C GLN A 285 24.08 15.44 7.05
N VAL A 286 22.98 14.72 6.94
CA VAL A 286 22.18 14.20 8.05
C VAL A 286 22.37 12.69 8.11
N ASP A 287 22.97 12.23 9.21
CA ASP A 287 23.13 10.83 9.53
C ASP A 287 22.14 10.44 10.63
N VAL A 288 21.34 9.39 10.40
CA VAL A 288 20.30 8.91 11.31
C VAL A 288 20.61 7.49 11.74
N TYR A 289 20.96 7.32 13.01
CA TYR A 289 21.32 6.03 13.58
C TYR A 289 20.07 5.44 14.20
N ALA A 290 19.44 4.50 13.49
CA ALA A 290 18.54 3.58 14.14
C ALA A 290 19.35 2.70 15.10
N SER A 291 18.73 2.33 16.22
CA SER A 291 19.32 1.39 17.15
C SER A 291 19.85 0.19 16.38
N GLU A 292 20.98 -0.36 16.80
CA GLU A 292 21.36 -1.67 16.29
C GLU A 292 20.16 -2.61 16.49
N MET A 293 20.03 -3.65 15.66
CA MET A 293 19.21 -4.76 16.09
C MET A 293 19.92 -5.30 17.32
N ILE A 294 19.56 -4.74 18.48
CA ILE A 294 19.18 -5.60 19.55
C ILE A 294 18.01 -6.40 18.96
N SER A 295 18.33 -7.48 18.22
CA SER A 295 17.91 -8.74 18.82
C SER A 295 18.40 -8.56 20.23
N ASN A 296 17.53 -8.18 21.17
CA ASN A 296 17.89 -8.42 22.53
C ASN A 296 18.32 -9.88 22.45
N ARG A 297 19.63 -10.13 22.52
CA ARG A 297 20.13 -11.40 23.00
C ARG A 297 19.77 -11.32 24.47
N ILE A 298 18.47 -11.31 24.74
CA ILE A 298 17.97 -11.96 25.91
C ILE A 298 18.45 -13.36 25.66
N ALA A 299 19.59 -13.64 26.28
CA ALA A 299 20.21 -14.93 26.17
C ALA A 299 19.09 -15.91 26.54
N PRO A 300 18.85 -16.93 25.70
CA PRO A 300 17.91 -17.98 26.04
C PRO A 300 18.16 -18.42 27.48
N ASP A 301 17.18 -18.19 28.35
CA ASP A 301 17.25 -18.62 29.75
C ASP A 301 16.14 -19.64 29.99
N GLY A 302 16.54 -20.90 29.97
CA GLY A 302 15.64 -22.02 30.22
C GLY A 302 15.51 -22.39 31.69
N SER A 303 16.23 -21.71 32.60
CA SER A 303 16.39 -22.17 34.00
C SER A 303 15.08 -22.28 34.78
N ARG A 304 14.06 -21.53 34.36
CA ARG A 304 12.74 -21.47 35.00
C ARG A 304 11.63 -22.11 34.17
N LEU A 305 11.92 -22.74 33.03
CA LEU A 305 10.90 -23.33 32.14
C LEU A 305 10.12 -24.50 32.73
N GLU A 306 10.53 -25.04 33.89
CA GLU A 306 9.75 -26.03 34.63
C GLU A 306 8.83 -25.40 35.70
N GLU A 307 9.04 -24.12 36.04
CA GLU A 307 8.21 -23.40 37.01
C GLU A 307 6.82 -23.11 36.44
N GLY A 308 5.78 -23.50 37.17
CA GLY A 308 4.40 -23.22 36.77
C GLY A 308 3.93 -23.98 35.52
N LEU A 309 4.69 -24.96 35.02
CA LEU A 309 4.33 -25.77 33.85
C LEU A 309 3.14 -26.69 34.18
N LEU A 310 1.98 -26.40 33.58
CA LEU A 310 0.74 -27.14 33.79
C LEU A 310 0.73 -28.43 32.97
N GLY A 311 1.16 -28.35 31.71
CA GLY A 311 1.25 -29.47 30.78
C GLY A 311 2.22 -29.18 29.62
N SER A 312 3.00 -30.20 29.24
CA SER A 312 3.86 -30.20 28.06
C SER A 312 3.68 -31.47 27.23
N TRP A 313 3.48 -31.35 25.93
CA TRP A 313 3.34 -32.46 24.99
C TRP A 313 4.36 -32.29 23.86
N SER A 314 5.36 -33.17 23.80
CA SER A 314 6.31 -33.18 22.68
C SER A 314 5.68 -33.75 21.42
N LEU A 315 4.72 -34.67 21.55
CA LEU A 315 3.99 -35.29 20.43
C LEU A 315 4.88 -36.22 19.56
N ASP A 316 5.98 -36.70 20.14
CA ASP A 316 6.92 -37.67 19.55
C ASP A 316 6.36 -39.10 19.52
N GLY A 317 5.21 -39.32 18.89
CA GLY A 317 4.54 -40.61 18.89
C GLY A 317 3.86 -40.98 20.22
N SER A 318 3.87 -40.08 21.20
CA SER A 318 3.30 -40.27 22.54
C SER A 318 2.07 -39.40 22.75
N THR A 319 1.04 -39.97 23.39
CA THR A 319 -0.17 -39.25 23.82
C THR A 319 -0.06 -38.66 25.22
N ARG A 320 1.02 -38.90 25.95
CA ARG A 320 1.16 -38.46 27.35
C ARG A 320 1.93 -37.15 27.44
N ALA A 321 1.50 -36.27 28.34
CA ALA A 321 2.30 -35.10 28.69
C ALA A 321 3.62 -35.51 29.38
N VAL A 322 4.71 -34.83 29.04
CA VAL A 322 6.07 -35.12 29.54
C VAL A 322 6.18 -34.85 31.04
N ASN A 323 5.65 -33.70 31.50
CA ASN A 323 5.71 -33.29 32.90
C ASN A 323 4.57 -33.83 33.78
N ALA A 324 3.53 -34.42 33.18
CA ALA A 324 2.35 -34.89 33.89
C ALA A 324 1.69 -36.06 33.13
N PRO A 325 2.22 -37.30 33.22
CA PRO A 325 1.76 -38.43 32.42
C PRO A 325 0.27 -38.79 32.56
N THR A 326 -0.42 -38.31 33.61
CA THR A 326 -1.87 -38.44 33.79
C THR A 326 -2.69 -37.56 32.85
N LEU A 327 -2.08 -36.54 32.23
CA LEU A 327 -2.66 -35.73 31.15
C LEU A 327 -2.46 -36.43 29.79
N GLU A 328 -3.05 -37.62 29.67
CA GLU A 328 -3.02 -38.42 28.44
C GLU A 328 -4.11 -37.94 27.48
N GLY A 329 -3.72 -37.65 26.24
CA GLY A 329 -4.62 -37.27 25.17
C GLY A 329 -5.05 -38.45 24.30
N ARG A 330 -5.95 -38.16 23.37
CA ARG A 330 -6.39 -39.09 22.32
C ARG A 330 -6.43 -38.38 20.97
N LEU A 331 -6.06 -39.09 19.92
CA LEU A 331 -6.20 -38.63 18.55
C LEU A 331 -7.67 -38.78 18.11
N ILE A 332 -8.20 -37.75 17.47
CA ILE A 332 -9.56 -37.70 16.91
C ILE A 332 -9.45 -37.54 15.39
N GLY A 333 -10.40 -38.14 14.67
CA GLY A 333 -10.43 -38.10 13.21
C GLY A 333 -9.25 -38.88 12.62
N ASN A 334 -8.56 -38.27 11.66
CA ASN A 334 -7.38 -38.81 10.99
C ASN A 334 -6.07 -38.21 11.52
N ALA A 335 -6.11 -37.51 12.66
CA ALA A 335 -4.91 -37.00 13.31
C ALA A 335 -3.92 -38.14 13.58
N LYS A 336 -2.64 -37.91 13.26
CA LYS A 336 -1.58 -38.92 13.39
C LYS A 336 -0.27 -38.27 13.79
N PHE A 337 0.63 -39.05 14.35
CA PHE A 337 2.01 -38.64 14.52
C PHE A 337 2.79 -38.83 13.21
N GLY A 338 3.67 -37.90 12.88
CA GLY A 338 4.53 -37.98 11.71
C GLY A 338 5.81 -37.17 11.90
N ARG A 339 6.84 -37.51 11.12
CA ARG A 339 8.17 -36.93 11.30
C ARG A 339 8.21 -35.42 11.18
N THR A 340 8.85 -34.79 12.16
CA THR A 340 9.18 -33.36 12.21
C THR A 340 10.68 -33.18 12.44
N PRO A 341 11.21 -31.94 12.40
CA PRO A 341 12.57 -31.66 12.83
C PRO A 341 12.80 -31.81 14.34
N PHE A 342 11.75 -32.05 15.13
CA PHE A 342 11.80 -32.29 16.57
C PHE A 342 11.57 -33.77 16.91
N ASP A 343 11.87 -34.67 15.96
CA ASP A 343 11.53 -36.11 15.95
C ASP A 343 10.16 -36.41 15.31
N ASP A 344 9.09 -36.57 16.09
CA ASP A 344 7.74 -36.80 15.59
C ASP A 344 6.81 -35.69 16.12
N GLY A 345 5.77 -35.33 15.38
CA GLY A 345 4.82 -34.31 15.80
C GLY A 345 3.40 -34.62 15.34
N LEU A 346 2.45 -33.86 15.82
CA LEU A 346 1.04 -34.04 15.49
C LEU A 346 0.73 -33.46 14.12
N SER A 347 0.33 -34.31 13.18
CA SER A 347 -0.09 -33.93 11.85
C SER A 347 -1.62 -33.90 11.76
N ILE A 348 -2.16 -32.77 11.30
CA ILE A 348 -3.59 -32.51 11.16
C ILE A 348 -3.92 -32.27 9.68
N GLU A 349 -4.78 -33.10 9.10
CA GLU A 349 -5.12 -33.07 7.67
C GLU A 349 -6.59 -32.70 7.40
N GLY A 350 -7.50 -33.01 8.33
CA GLY A 350 -8.95 -32.79 8.26
C GLY A 350 -9.47 -31.68 9.18
N SER A 351 -10.73 -31.25 8.99
CA SER A 351 -11.38 -30.24 9.83
C SER A 351 -11.77 -30.73 11.23
N ASP A 352 -11.93 -32.04 11.37
CA ASP A 352 -12.43 -32.70 12.59
C ASP A 352 -11.28 -33.42 13.33
N ASP A 353 -10.07 -33.32 12.80
CA ASP A 353 -8.86 -33.88 13.37
C ASP A 353 -8.45 -33.05 14.60
N ALA A 354 -8.08 -33.72 15.68
CA ALA A 354 -7.64 -33.07 16.90
C ALA A 354 -6.83 -34.03 17.78
N PHE A 355 -6.04 -33.47 18.67
CA PHE A 355 -5.53 -34.17 19.85
C PHE A 355 -6.26 -33.62 21.07
N VAL A 356 -7.01 -34.48 21.76
CA VAL A 356 -7.92 -34.10 22.84
C VAL A 356 -7.42 -34.65 24.16
N VAL A 357 -7.17 -33.77 25.13
CA VAL A 357 -6.87 -34.14 26.51
C VAL A 357 -8.14 -33.95 27.32
N THR A 358 -8.60 -35.04 27.94
CA THR A 358 -9.79 -35.02 28.79
C THR A 358 -9.64 -33.93 29.85
N ARG A 359 -10.70 -33.14 30.04
CA ARG A 359 -10.70 -32.01 30.96
C ARG A 359 -10.13 -32.39 32.34
N ASN A 360 -9.13 -31.63 32.79
CA ASN A 360 -8.44 -31.85 34.06
C ASN A 360 -8.16 -30.50 34.76
N PRO A 361 -8.56 -30.29 36.04
CA PRO A 361 -8.34 -29.04 36.77
C PRO A 361 -6.88 -28.56 36.84
N ARG A 362 -5.92 -29.44 36.59
CA ARG A 362 -4.51 -29.06 36.45
C ARG A 362 -4.26 -28.08 35.30
N LEU A 363 -5.12 -28.05 34.29
CA LEU A 363 -5.02 -27.14 33.14
C LEU A 363 -5.72 -25.79 33.38
N ASP A 364 -6.19 -25.52 34.61
CA ASP A 364 -6.89 -24.29 34.95
C ASP A 364 -5.91 -23.12 35.03
N VAL A 365 -6.19 -22.08 34.25
CA VAL A 365 -5.42 -20.82 34.24
C VAL A 365 -6.03 -19.79 35.19
N GLY A 366 -7.28 -19.96 35.61
CA GLY A 366 -7.95 -19.07 36.54
C GLY A 366 -8.09 -17.66 36.00
N ASP A 367 -8.14 -16.72 36.95
CA ASP A 367 -8.09 -15.27 36.76
C ASP A 367 -6.66 -14.73 36.83
N LYS A 368 -5.65 -15.59 36.62
CA LYS A 368 -4.22 -15.29 36.76
C LYS A 368 -3.51 -15.21 35.41
N ASP A 369 -2.25 -14.79 35.47
CA ASP A 369 -1.32 -14.78 34.33
C ASP A 369 -1.02 -16.19 33.85
N PHE A 370 -0.83 -16.36 32.55
CA PHE A 370 -0.51 -17.65 31.96
C PHE A 370 0.20 -17.49 30.60
N THR A 371 0.85 -18.55 30.14
CA THR A 371 1.47 -18.60 28.81
C THR A 371 1.12 -19.90 28.11
N VAL A 372 0.78 -19.82 26.82
CA VAL A 372 0.65 -20.98 25.93
C VAL A 372 1.64 -20.84 24.77
N ALA A 373 2.33 -21.92 24.42
CA ALA A 373 3.33 -21.93 23.35
C ALA A 373 3.30 -23.25 22.56
N ALA A 374 3.68 -23.18 21.27
CA ALA A 374 3.82 -24.35 20.40
C ALA A 374 4.72 -24.03 19.19
N TRP A 375 5.31 -25.07 18.61
CA TRP A 375 5.84 -25.04 17.26
C TRP A 375 4.75 -25.45 16.26
N ILE A 376 4.61 -24.69 15.17
CA ILE A 376 3.60 -24.94 14.14
C ILE A 376 4.20 -24.89 12.74
N ARG A 377 3.75 -25.78 11.85
CA ARG A 377 4.00 -25.75 10.41
C ARG A 377 2.66 -25.81 9.65
N PRO A 378 1.96 -24.67 9.49
CA PRO A 378 0.68 -24.65 8.79
C PRO A 378 0.90 -24.93 7.31
N SER A 379 0.21 -25.91 6.74
CA SER A 379 0.28 -26.24 5.30
C SER A 379 -0.55 -25.28 4.45
N LYS A 380 -1.60 -24.71 5.03
CA LYS A 380 -2.48 -23.70 4.44
C LYS A 380 -2.97 -22.74 5.52
N PHE A 381 -3.13 -21.46 5.17
CA PHE A 381 -3.83 -20.51 6.04
C PHE A 381 -5.34 -20.61 5.82
N ALA A 382 -6.03 -20.99 6.89
CA ALA A 382 -7.46 -20.89 7.05
C ALA A 382 -7.73 -20.51 8.52
N LYS A 383 -8.95 -20.03 8.81
CA LYS A 383 -9.38 -19.87 10.20
C LYS A 383 -9.33 -21.25 10.87
N GLY A 384 -8.31 -21.53 11.69
CA GLY A 384 -8.03 -22.86 12.23
C GLY A 384 -7.42 -22.81 13.63
N GLY A 385 -7.98 -23.59 14.54
CA GLY A 385 -7.57 -23.64 15.95
C GLY A 385 -6.26 -24.37 16.18
N ILE A 386 -5.30 -23.73 16.83
CA ILE A 386 -4.02 -24.35 17.17
C ILE A 386 -4.14 -25.01 18.54
N ILE A 387 -4.56 -24.25 19.55
CA ILE A 387 -4.80 -24.74 20.91
C ILE A 387 -6.07 -24.07 21.44
N SER A 388 -6.93 -24.84 22.10
CA SER A 388 -8.08 -24.30 22.83
C SER A 388 -8.25 -24.98 24.18
N SER A 389 -8.71 -24.19 25.16
CA SER A 389 -9.14 -24.68 26.47
C SER A 389 -10.50 -24.08 26.77
N GLY A 390 -11.50 -24.95 26.91
CA GLY A 390 -12.85 -24.53 27.30
C GLY A 390 -13.74 -23.96 26.19
N LYS A 391 -13.18 -23.47 25.10
CA LYS A 391 -13.87 -22.73 24.03
C LYS A 391 -14.23 -23.64 22.85
N GLN A 392 -15.48 -24.11 22.80
CA GLN A 392 -16.06 -24.92 21.71
C GLN A 392 -17.55 -24.58 21.55
N ASN A 393 -18.02 -24.32 20.33
CA ASN A 393 -19.38 -23.85 20.01
C ASN A 393 -19.77 -22.57 20.79
N ARG A 394 -18.90 -21.55 20.78
CA ARG A 394 -19.06 -20.26 21.47
C ARG A 394 -19.17 -20.34 23.00
N THR A 395 -18.76 -21.44 23.61
CA THR A 395 -18.64 -21.51 25.06
C THR A 395 -17.49 -20.66 25.57
N PHE A 396 -17.58 -20.28 26.84
CA PHE A 396 -16.52 -19.60 27.54
C PHE A 396 -15.22 -20.40 27.62
N GLY A 397 -14.09 -19.72 27.65
CA GLY A 397 -12.77 -20.31 27.53
C GLY A 397 -11.83 -19.44 26.71
N TRP A 398 -10.74 -20.02 26.22
CA TRP A 398 -9.81 -19.33 25.33
C TRP A 398 -9.34 -20.21 24.17
N CYS A 399 -8.94 -19.57 23.08
CA CYS A 399 -8.31 -20.24 21.94
C CYS A 399 -7.19 -19.39 21.33
N LEU A 400 -6.13 -20.07 20.87
CA LEU A 400 -5.14 -19.56 19.95
C LEU A 400 -5.39 -20.16 18.56
N ARG A 401 -5.56 -19.32 17.55
CA ARG A 401 -5.90 -19.74 16.20
C ARG A 401 -5.18 -18.92 15.13
N ILE A 402 -5.06 -19.51 13.93
CA ILE A 402 -4.79 -18.74 12.71
C ILE A 402 -6.09 -18.04 12.33
N GLU A 403 -5.99 -16.75 12.00
CA GLU A 403 -7.11 -15.91 11.62
C GLU A 403 -7.07 -15.68 10.09
N GLY A 404 -8.04 -16.25 9.39
CA GLY A 404 -8.19 -16.09 7.94
C GLY A 404 -7.06 -16.71 7.10
N GLU A 405 -6.85 -16.16 5.91
CA GLU A 405 -5.97 -16.75 4.87
C GLU A 405 -4.62 -16.05 4.73
N LYS A 406 -4.31 -15.09 5.61
CA LYS A 406 -3.13 -14.20 5.46
C LYS A 406 -2.07 -14.39 6.54
N GLY A 407 -2.11 -15.51 7.27
CA GLY A 407 -1.04 -15.88 8.22
C GLY A 407 -0.91 -14.93 9.42
N ASN A 408 -2.02 -14.35 9.89
CA ASN A 408 -2.09 -13.68 11.20
C ASN A 408 -2.63 -14.64 12.26
N MET A 409 -2.20 -14.41 13.49
CA MET A 409 -2.59 -15.16 14.68
C MET A 409 -3.63 -14.36 15.47
N ARG A 410 -4.55 -15.06 16.10
CA ARG A 410 -5.50 -14.50 17.05
C ARG A 410 -5.53 -15.33 18.33
N PHE A 411 -5.44 -14.64 19.45
CA PHE A 411 -5.87 -15.15 20.75
C PHE A 411 -7.22 -14.54 21.08
N GLU A 412 -8.16 -15.34 21.57
CA GLU A 412 -9.50 -14.92 21.92
C GLU A 412 -9.93 -15.58 23.23
N ALA A 413 -10.52 -14.80 24.13
CA ALA A 413 -11.00 -15.24 25.44
C ALA A 413 -12.44 -14.79 25.69
N THR A 414 -13.19 -15.63 26.38
CA THR A 414 -14.59 -15.44 26.76
C THR A 414 -14.79 -15.88 28.21
N ASP A 415 -15.51 -15.09 29.01
CA ASP A 415 -15.76 -15.36 30.43
C ASP A 415 -16.93 -16.33 30.64
N HIS A 416 -17.12 -16.81 31.87
CA HIS A 416 -18.16 -17.78 32.24
C HIS A 416 -19.62 -17.35 31.96
N LEU A 417 -19.85 -16.07 31.64
CA LEU A 417 -21.15 -15.57 31.16
C LEU A 417 -21.26 -15.60 29.63
N ASN A 418 -20.30 -16.23 28.94
CA ASN A 418 -20.10 -16.19 27.50
C ASN A 418 -19.89 -14.76 26.95
N SER A 419 -19.39 -13.85 27.79
CA SER A 419 -19.09 -12.46 27.40
C SER A 419 -17.64 -12.29 26.98
N TYR A 420 -17.38 -11.26 26.18
CA TYR A 420 -16.04 -10.92 25.72
C TYR A 420 -15.07 -10.74 26.90
N ALA A 421 -13.96 -11.48 26.91
CA ALA A 421 -12.93 -11.38 27.95
C ALA A 421 -11.54 -10.99 27.40
N GLY A 422 -11.38 -10.85 26.08
CA GLY A 422 -10.15 -10.34 25.48
C GLY A 422 -9.90 -10.85 24.08
N THR A 423 -9.15 -10.08 23.29
CA THR A 423 -8.65 -10.50 21.98
C THR A 423 -7.31 -9.86 21.70
N ILE A 424 -6.38 -10.64 21.17
CA ILE A 424 -5.07 -10.18 20.72
C ILE A 424 -4.90 -10.62 19.28
N ASN A 425 -4.56 -9.69 18.38
CA ASN A 425 -4.27 -10.00 16.99
C ASN A 425 -2.80 -9.72 16.69
N SER A 426 -2.14 -10.62 15.96
CA SER A 426 -0.87 -10.32 15.33
C SER A 426 -1.09 -9.54 14.03
N ARG A 427 0.00 -8.98 13.50
CA ARG A 427 0.01 -8.42 12.13
C ARG A 427 -0.31 -9.50 11.09
N THR A 428 -0.81 -9.04 9.94
CA THR A 428 -0.95 -9.88 8.75
C THR A 428 0.41 -10.38 8.28
N GLY A 429 0.53 -11.67 7.98
CA GLY A 429 1.80 -12.29 7.54
C GLY A 429 2.82 -12.55 8.65
N SER A 430 2.43 -12.56 9.93
CA SER A 430 3.35 -12.84 11.04
C SER A 430 3.94 -14.26 10.98
N ILE A 431 3.17 -15.25 10.50
CA ILE A 431 3.61 -16.64 10.29
C ILE A 431 3.70 -16.97 8.79
N LEU A 432 4.55 -17.93 8.43
CA LEU A 432 4.75 -18.39 7.05
C LEU A 432 4.26 -19.83 6.85
N ALA A 433 3.52 -20.06 5.78
CA ALA A 433 2.99 -21.38 5.42
C ALA A 433 4.13 -22.31 4.98
N ASN A 434 3.98 -23.60 5.25
CA ASN A 434 4.97 -24.66 4.97
C ASN A 434 6.35 -24.38 5.59
N LYS A 435 6.39 -23.58 6.65
CA LYS A 435 7.58 -23.27 7.46
C LYS A 435 7.27 -23.46 8.92
N TRP A 436 8.28 -23.86 9.69
CA TRP A 436 8.16 -23.92 11.15
C TRP A 436 8.17 -22.50 11.71
N ASN A 437 7.20 -22.23 12.56
CA ASN A 437 7.08 -20.99 13.31
C ASN A 437 6.88 -21.37 14.78
N HIS A 438 7.61 -20.74 15.69
CA HIS A 438 7.28 -20.81 17.11
C HIS A 438 6.22 -19.74 17.41
N VAL A 439 5.13 -20.12 18.07
CA VAL A 439 4.06 -19.19 18.47
C VAL A 439 3.86 -19.26 19.97
N ALA A 440 3.67 -18.11 20.60
CA ALA A 440 3.34 -18.03 22.02
C ALA A 440 2.38 -16.89 22.31
N VAL A 441 1.56 -17.04 23.34
CA VAL A 441 0.74 -15.97 23.92
C VAL A 441 1.09 -15.86 25.38
N VAL A 442 1.51 -14.68 25.80
CA VAL A 442 1.73 -14.34 27.21
C VAL A 442 0.55 -13.48 27.66
N VAL A 443 -0.27 -14.03 28.53
CA VAL A 443 -1.41 -13.33 29.12
C VAL A 443 -1.00 -12.77 30.48
N ARG A 444 -1.09 -11.45 30.58
CA ARG A 444 -0.93 -10.68 31.82
C ARG A 444 -2.27 -10.06 32.17
N ARG A 445 -2.80 -10.36 33.36
CA ARG A 445 -4.08 -9.84 33.87
C ARG A 445 -3.93 -8.46 34.47
N GLU A 446 -2.71 -8.12 34.90
CA GLU A 446 -2.30 -6.80 35.34
C GLU A 446 -1.16 -6.33 34.43
N GLY A 447 -1.51 -5.85 33.23
CA GLY A 447 -0.56 -5.36 32.23
C GLY A 447 -0.94 -5.75 30.81
N VAL A 448 0.03 -5.67 29.90
CA VAL A 448 -0.20 -5.92 28.47
C VAL A 448 0.03 -7.40 28.16
N SER A 449 -1.00 -8.04 27.61
CA SER A 449 -0.93 -9.38 27.04
C SER A 449 -0.43 -9.32 25.60
N GLN A 450 0.33 -10.32 25.17
CA GLN A 450 1.07 -10.25 23.90
C GLN A 450 1.13 -11.59 23.17
N ILE A 451 1.08 -11.52 21.83
CA ILE A 451 1.43 -12.64 20.94
C ILE A 451 2.89 -12.48 20.52
N PHE A 452 3.62 -13.59 20.57
CA PHE A 452 4.98 -13.72 20.07
C PHE A 452 5.03 -14.73 18.92
N VAL A 453 5.77 -14.40 17.86
CA VAL A 453 6.11 -15.33 16.78
C VAL A 453 7.61 -15.36 16.62
N ASN A 454 8.21 -16.54 16.59
CA ASN A 454 9.65 -16.76 16.45
C ASN A 454 10.47 -16.02 17.51
N GLY A 455 9.91 -15.87 18.72
CA GLY A 455 10.51 -15.16 19.85
C GLY A 455 10.36 -13.64 19.81
N LEU A 456 9.70 -13.08 18.80
CA LEU A 456 9.49 -11.64 18.65
C LEU A 456 8.04 -11.25 18.93
N PRO A 457 7.77 -10.11 19.58
CA PRO A 457 6.42 -9.63 19.81
C PRO A 457 5.75 -9.21 18.50
N GLU A 458 4.55 -9.71 18.23
CA GLU A 458 3.82 -9.48 16.97
C GLU A 458 2.41 -8.90 17.16
N GLY A 459 1.89 -8.89 18.39
CA GLY A 459 0.58 -8.34 18.73
C GLY A 459 0.46 -8.05 20.22
N LYS A 460 -0.34 -7.05 20.58
CA LYS A 460 -0.62 -6.67 21.96
C LYS A 460 -2.12 -6.49 22.16
N GLY A 461 -2.61 -6.76 23.36
CA GLY A 461 -4.01 -6.56 23.73
C GLY A 461 -4.22 -6.78 25.22
N GLU A 462 -5.47 -6.63 25.64
CA GLU A 462 -5.86 -6.82 27.03
C GLU A 462 -6.73 -8.06 27.14
N VAL A 463 -6.55 -8.79 28.24
CA VAL A 463 -7.39 -9.92 28.62
C VAL A 463 -7.85 -9.66 30.04
N LEU A 464 -9.17 -9.55 30.21
CA LEU A 464 -9.82 -9.16 31.47
C LEU A 464 -9.43 -10.13 32.59
N LYS A 465 -9.39 -9.63 33.83
CA LYS A 465 -9.14 -10.42 35.03
C LYS A 465 -10.40 -11.21 35.41
N THR A 466 -10.59 -12.34 34.74
CA THR A 466 -11.71 -13.27 34.95
C THR A 466 -11.25 -14.69 34.67
N SER A 467 -11.84 -15.68 35.36
CA SER A 467 -11.57 -17.09 35.09
C SER A 467 -12.02 -17.47 33.68
N LEU A 468 -11.13 -18.15 32.97
CA LEU A 468 -11.36 -18.68 31.62
C LEU A 468 -11.53 -20.21 31.64
N ASP A 469 -11.75 -20.81 32.81
CA ASP A 469 -11.73 -22.27 32.96
C ASP A 469 -13.12 -22.86 32.80
N ASN A 470 -13.37 -23.50 31.66
CA ASN A 470 -14.63 -24.20 31.44
C ASN A 470 -14.50 -25.67 31.85
N PRO A 471 -15.20 -26.14 32.90
CA PRO A 471 -15.11 -27.53 33.35
C PRO A 471 -15.86 -28.51 32.44
N ALA A 472 -16.64 -28.04 31.47
CA ALA A 472 -17.47 -28.88 30.60
C ALA A 472 -16.83 -29.21 29.24
N VAL A 473 -15.68 -28.61 28.91
CA VAL A 473 -15.06 -28.71 27.58
C VAL A 473 -13.60 -29.12 27.72
N ASP A 474 -13.18 -30.11 26.94
CA ASP A 474 -11.82 -30.65 26.94
C ASP A 474 -10.77 -29.64 26.43
N PHE A 475 -9.50 -29.92 26.74
CA PHE A 475 -8.37 -29.20 26.14
C PHE A 475 -8.02 -29.82 24.79
N GLN A 476 -7.86 -28.99 23.75
CA GLN A 476 -7.64 -29.47 22.38
C GLN A 476 -6.41 -28.83 21.74
N ILE A 477 -5.69 -29.64 20.96
CA ILE A 477 -4.58 -29.23 20.10
C ILE A 477 -4.97 -29.60 18.66
N GLY A 478 -4.77 -28.67 17.71
CA GLY A 478 -5.14 -28.83 16.30
C GLY A 478 -6.59 -28.48 15.97
N ASN A 479 -7.40 -28.11 16.96
CA ASN A 479 -8.78 -27.70 16.75
C ASN A 479 -9.26 -26.65 17.79
N ALA A 480 -10.17 -25.77 17.36
CA ALA A 480 -10.81 -24.76 18.20
C ALA A 480 -12.13 -24.28 17.57
N ASP A 481 -13.01 -23.77 18.43
CA ASP A 481 -14.34 -23.21 18.15
C ASP A 481 -14.57 -22.57 16.75
N GLU A 482 -15.58 -23.06 16.02
CA GLU A 482 -16.05 -22.57 14.71
C GLU A 482 -14.94 -22.26 13.69
N ALA A 483 -13.78 -22.89 13.83
CA ALA A 483 -12.64 -22.77 12.94
C ALA A 483 -12.62 -23.99 12.01
N ASN A 484 -12.36 -23.78 10.72
CA ASN A 484 -12.01 -24.86 9.82
C ASN A 484 -10.70 -25.45 10.39
N GLY A 485 -10.75 -26.65 11.02
CA GLY A 485 -9.65 -27.24 11.78
C GLY A 485 -8.25 -26.93 11.22
N TYR A 486 -7.28 -26.75 12.12
CA TYR A 486 -5.91 -26.41 11.71
C TYR A 486 -5.38 -27.43 10.71
N ARG A 487 -4.55 -27.01 9.75
CA ARG A 487 -3.96 -27.93 8.77
C ARG A 487 -2.46 -27.77 8.73
N GLY A 488 -1.75 -28.87 8.92
CA GLY A 488 -0.30 -28.91 9.04
C GLY A 488 0.11 -29.58 10.33
N ASP A 489 1.33 -29.29 10.77
CA ASP A 489 1.96 -29.99 11.89
C ASP A 489 2.04 -29.09 13.12
N ILE A 490 1.91 -29.67 14.31
CA ILE A 490 2.04 -29.03 15.62
C ILE A 490 2.98 -29.86 16.47
N ASP A 491 3.84 -29.18 17.22
CA ASP A 491 4.90 -29.80 17.99
C ASP A 491 5.19 -29.01 19.27
N GLU A 492 5.80 -29.65 20.26
CA GLU A 492 6.38 -29.00 21.43
C GLU A 492 5.41 -28.06 22.20
N VAL A 493 4.16 -28.51 22.39
CA VAL A 493 3.08 -27.73 23.02
C VAL A 493 3.29 -27.59 24.52
N ARG A 494 3.18 -26.36 25.06
CA ARG A 494 3.36 -26.06 26.48
C ARG A 494 2.31 -25.09 27.01
N LEU A 495 1.84 -25.33 28.23
CA LEU A 495 0.94 -24.45 28.98
C LEU A 495 1.52 -24.15 30.38
N TYR A 496 1.57 -22.88 30.74
CA TYR A 496 2.13 -22.36 31.98
C TYR A 496 1.10 -21.58 32.78
N SER A 497 1.12 -21.69 34.11
CA SER A 497 0.32 -20.91 35.07
C SER A 497 0.97 -19.56 35.46
N ARG A 498 1.85 -19.06 34.60
CA ARG A 498 2.53 -17.77 34.77
C ARG A 498 2.81 -17.15 33.41
N ALA A 499 2.98 -15.83 33.40
CA ALA A 499 3.52 -15.11 32.25
C ALA A 499 5.03 -15.38 32.13
N LEU A 500 5.46 -16.00 31.03
CA LEU A 500 6.88 -16.14 30.71
C LEU A 500 7.52 -14.79 30.39
N GLU A 501 8.78 -14.64 30.78
CA GLU A 501 9.65 -13.55 30.36
C GLU A 501 10.19 -13.78 28.95
N GLU A 502 10.66 -12.72 28.30
CA GLU A 502 11.16 -12.83 26.93
C GLU A 502 12.41 -13.72 26.82
N SER A 503 13.24 -13.84 27.87
CA SER A 503 14.40 -14.74 27.93
C SER A 503 14.00 -16.21 27.82
N GLU A 504 12.91 -16.55 28.49
CA GLU A 504 12.33 -17.89 28.55
C GLU A 504 11.65 -18.22 27.22
N LEU A 505 10.98 -17.25 26.60
CA LEU A 505 10.45 -17.38 25.24
C LEU A 505 11.57 -17.61 24.22
N GLN A 506 12.73 -16.95 24.38
CA GLN A 506 13.90 -17.23 23.54
C GLN A 506 14.44 -18.66 23.76
N ALA A 507 14.40 -19.17 24.99
CA ALA A 507 14.76 -20.57 25.29
C ALA A 507 13.83 -21.59 24.64
N LEU A 508 12.52 -21.31 24.55
CA LEU A 508 11.58 -22.16 23.82
C LEU A 508 11.83 -22.17 22.29
N VAL A 509 12.41 -21.09 21.76
CA VAL A 509 12.73 -20.95 20.34
C VAL A 509 14.06 -21.64 19.97
N GLU A 510 15.01 -21.72 20.90
CA GLU A 510 16.38 -22.13 20.62
C GLU A 510 16.50 -23.50 19.91
N PRO A 511 15.76 -24.56 20.31
CA PRO A 511 15.85 -25.87 19.65
C PRO A 511 15.51 -25.84 18.16
N GLY A 512 14.59 -24.97 17.74
CA GLY A 512 14.12 -24.83 16.35
C GLY A 512 14.63 -23.58 15.64
N ARG A 513 15.59 -22.86 16.21
CA ARG A 513 16.02 -21.54 15.70
C ARG A 513 16.52 -21.56 14.27
N THR A 514 17.14 -22.65 13.84
CA THR A 514 17.63 -22.85 12.45
C THR A 514 16.49 -23.10 11.45
N LEU A 515 15.32 -23.52 11.93
CA LEU A 515 14.12 -23.82 11.13
C LEU A 515 13.32 -22.55 10.84
N ILE A 516 13.51 -21.51 11.64
CA ILE A 516 12.85 -20.22 11.46
C ILE A 516 13.33 -19.61 10.13
N PRO A 517 12.42 -19.29 9.22
CA PRO A 517 12.78 -18.68 7.96
C PRO A 517 13.49 -17.34 8.20
N LYS A 518 14.73 -17.22 7.72
CA LYS A 518 15.39 -15.92 7.55
C LYS A 518 14.64 -15.18 6.45
N SER A 519 13.63 -14.38 6.82
CA SER A 519 12.68 -13.84 5.87
C SER A 519 13.35 -12.93 4.84
N PRO A 520 13.36 -13.26 3.53
CA PRO A 520 13.79 -12.35 2.47
C PRO A 520 12.74 -11.26 2.19
N ASP A 521 11.47 -11.53 2.54
CA ASP A 521 10.29 -10.71 2.20
C ASP A 521 9.77 -9.84 3.35
N ARG A 522 10.47 -9.77 4.48
CA ARG A 522 10.23 -8.70 5.45
C ARG A 522 11.06 -7.50 4.99
N GLU A 523 10.60 -6.76 3.97
CA GLU A 523 10.87 -5.32 3.99
C GLU A 523 10.13 -4.79 5.22
N GLU A 524 10.76 -4.87 6.39
CA GLU A 524 10.49 -3.91 7.45
C GLU A 524 10.49 -2.56 6.74
N SER A 525 9.36 -1.85 6.69
CA SER A 525 9.36 -0.49 6.16
C SER A 525 10.40 0.26 7.00
N ARG A 526 11.55 0.56 6.39
CA ARG A 526 12.57 1.42 6.98
C ARG A 526 12.29 2.87 6.60
N ASP A 527 11.04 3.20 6.30
CA ASP A 527 10.69 4.55 5.90
C ASP A 527 10.87 5.48 7.10
N LEU A 528 11.67 6.49 6.87
CA LEU A 528 11.98 7.55 7.80
C LEU A 528 11.36 8.83 7.24
N SER A 529 10.65 9.56 8.10
CA SER A 529 10.19 10.92 7.87
C SER A 529 10.93 11.85 8.83
N LEU A 530 11.71 12.77 8.27
CA LEU A 530 12.38 13.84 9.01
C LEU A 530 11.72 15.16 8.63
N GLN A 531 11.15 15.85 9.60
CA GLN A 531 10.67 17.23 9.46
C GLN A 531 11.75 18.17 10.02
N LEU A 532 12.09 19.22 9.26
CA LEU A 532 12.93 20.34 9.68
C LEU A 532 12.22 21.66 9.30
N GLY A 533 11.64 22.32 10.30
CA GLY A 533 10.74 23.45 10.13
C GLY A 533 9.47 23.05 9.36
N ASP A 534 9.21 23.75 8.27
CA ASP A 534 8.11 23.49 7.33
C ASP A 534 8.45 22.43 6.27
N ARG A 535 9.65 21.81 6.34
CA ARG A 535 10.11 20.85 5.31
C ARG A 535 10.13 19.42 5.82
N TYR A 536 9.45 18.55 5.08
CA TYR A 536 9.41 17.11 5.24
C TYR A 536 10.34 16.39 4.27
N PHE A 537 11.14 15.45 4.76
CA PHE A 537 12.02 14.57 3.98
C PHE A 537 11.70 13.12 4.28
N THR A 538 11.29 12.36 3.26
CA THR A 538 10.89 10.96 3.42
C THR A 538 11.74 10.02 2.59
N GLY A 539 12.19 8.92 3.17
CA GLY A 539 12.92 7.89 2.43
C GLY A 539 13.28 6.67 3.26
N ALA A 540 13.73 5.62 2.59
CA ALA A 540 14.14 4.38 3.28
C ALA A 540 15.52 4.56 3.95
N LEU A 541 15.58 4.39 5.26
CA LEU A 541 16.82 4.37 6.05
C LEU A 541 17.54 3.03 5.86
N ARG A 542 18.42 2.97 4.85
CA ARG A 542 19.21 1.78 4.53
C ARG A 542 20.52 1.71 5.31
N ARG A 543 21.11 2.88 5.59
CA ARG A 543 22.34 3.13 6.35
C ARG A 543 22.19 4.44 7.11
N PRO A 544 23.08 4.75 8.08
CA PRO A 544 22.97 5.99 8.82
C PRO A 544 22.98 7.24 7.93
N ALA A 545 23.82 7.30 6.91
CA ALA A 545 23.80 8.39 5.93
C ALA A 545 22.44 8.48 5.22
N PHE A 546 21.63 9.47 5.58
CA PHE A 546 20.23 9.56 5.14
C PHE A 546 20.06 10.57 4.00
N LEU A 547 20.45 11.83 4.21
CA LEU A 547 20.29 12.88 3.20
C LEU A 547 21.32 14.01 3.33
N ALA A 548 21.51 14.76 2.25
CA ALA A 548 22.14 16.09 2.27
C ALA A 548 21.07 17.17 2.06
N VAL A 549 21.10 18.24 2.83
CA VAL A 549 20.09 19.32 2.79
C VAL A 549 20.68 20.68 3.11
N ARG A 550 20.16 21.73 2.46
CA ARG A 550 20.47 23.12 2.80
C ARG A 550 19.66 23.56 4.03
N ILE A 551 20.34 24.05 5.06
CA ILE A 551 19.76 24.48 6.33
C ILE A 551 20.14 25.95 6.59
N PRO A 552 19.19 26.85 6.93
CA PRO A 552 19.48 28.21 7.37
C PRO A 552 20.08 28.25 8.79
N ALA A 553 20.75 29.34 9.16
CA ALA A 553 21.13 29.57 10.55
C ALA A 553 19.91 29.93 11.42
N GLY A 554 19.98 29.59 12.70
CA GLY A 554 18.93 29.83 13.68
C GLY A 554 18.25 28.55 14.17
N PRO A 555 17.20 28.70 15.02
CA PRO A 555 16.43 27.57 15.53
C PRO A 555 15.52 26.99 14.45
N LEU A 556 15.43 25.65 14.42
CA LEU A 556 14.49 24.90 13.58
C LEU A 556 13.84 23.80 14.40
N ALA A 557 12.51 23.72 14.33
CA ALA A 557 11.77 22.57 14.82
C ALA A 557 12.17 21.32 14.03
N MET A 558 12.41 20.22 14.72
CA MET A 558 12.78 18.93 14.18
C MET A 558 11.82 17.88 14.72
N LYS A 559 11.28 17.05 13.83
CA LYS A 559 10.51 15.87 14.22
C LYS A 559 10.96 14.68 13.38
N VAL A 560 11.13 13.53 14.01
CA VAL A 560 11.47 12.28 13.33
C VAL A 560 10.41 11.23 13.59
N GLU A 561 9.92 10.61 12.53
CA GLU A 561 9.01 9.46 12.57
C GLU A 561 9.65 8.33 11.77
N TYR A 562 9.81 7.16 12.39
CA TYR A 562 10.45 6.01 11.75
C TYR A 562 9.53 4.80 11.82
N ALA A 563 9.22 4.23 10.67
CA ALA A 563 8.30 3.08 10.54
C ALA A 563 8.99 1.72 10.79
N GLY A 564 10.32 1.72 10.98
CA GLY A 564 11.08 0.49 11.22
C GLY A 564 10.88 -0.07 12.63
N LEU A 565 11.30 -1.32 12.83
CA LEU A 565 11.15 -2.00 14.13
C LEU A 565 12.12 -1.51 15.22
N ARG A 566 13.04 -0.62 14.88
CA ARG A 566 14.09 -0.07 15.76
C ARG A 566 13.71 1.34 16.20
N THR A 567 14.21 1.80 17.34
CA THR A 567 14.14 3.22 17.70
C THR A 567 15.26 4.01 17.01
N ILE A 568 15.15 5.33 16.96
CA ILE A 568 16.26 6.19 16.52
C ILE A 568 17.10 6.52 17.76
N ASP A 569 18.36 6.09 17.76
CA ASP A 569 19.30 6.34 18.87
C ASP A 569 19.88 7.74 18.79
N LYS A 570 20.18 8.21 17.58
CA LYS A 570 20.69 9.56 17.37
C LYS A 570 20.56 10.05 15.94
N ILE A 571 20.54 11.38 15.80
CA ILE A 571 20.67 12.10 14.54
C ILE A 571 21.88 13.02 14.62
N VAL A 572 22.72 13.02 13.59
CA VAL A 572 23.92 13.85 13.49
C VAL A 572 23.81 14.72 12.25
N PHE A 573 23.92 16.03 12.43
CA PHE A 573 24.05 17.01 11.36
C PHE A 573 25.52 17.41 11.25
N THR A 574 26.08 17.31 10.05
CA THR A 574 27.47 17.70 9.76
C THR A 574 27.49 18.71 8.64
N LEU A 575 27.97 19.93 8.90
CA LEU A 575 28.15 20.99 7.91
C LEU A 575 29.22 20.56 6.89
N LEU A 576 28.87 20.60 5.61
CA LEU A 576 29.76 20.25 4.51
C LEU A 576 30.48 21.50 4.01
N ASN A 577 31.78 21.37 3.73
CA ASN A 577 32.53 22.39 3.03
C ASN A 577 32.06 22.51 1.57
N ASP A 578 32.17 23.70 0.97
CA ASP A 578 31.74 23.94 -0.42
C ASP A 578 32.50 23.08 -1.44
N ASN A 579 33.75 22.71 -1.13
CA ASN A 579 34.58 21.83 -1.97
C ASN A 579 34.29 20.32 -1.75
N ASP A 580 33.40 19.95 -0.83
CA ASP A 580 33.05 18.55 -0.61
C ASP A 580 32.23 18.00 -1.79
N SER A 581 32.58 16.80 -2.26
CA SER A 581 31.90 16.16 -3.40
C SER A 581 30.39 15.99 -3.21
N LEU A 582 29.92 15.75 -1.98
CA LEU A 582 28.51 15.66 -1.66
C LEU A 582 27.84 17.04 -1.69
N SER A 583 28.54 18.10 -1.26
CA SER A 583 28.07 19.49 -1.37
C SER A 583 27.85 19.88 -2.84
N GLN A 584 28.76 19.47 -3.74
CA GLN A 584 28.64 19.70 -5.18
C GLN A 584 27.49 18.88 -5.82
N ARG A 585 27.35 17.60 -5.42
CA ARG A 585 26.21 16.74 -5.83
C ARG A 585 24.88 17.33 -5.41
N PHE A 586 24.76 17.78 -4.16
CA PHE A 586 23.55 18.43 -3.64
C PHE A 586 23.26 19.73 -4.39
N THR A 587 24.27 20.58 -4.65
CA THR A 587 24.08 21.83 -5.39
C THR A 587 23.57 21.57 -6.81
N THR A 588 24.09 20.53 -7.48
CA THR A 588 23.59 20.11 -8.79
C THR A 588 22.15 19.61 -8.71
N PHE A 589 21.81 18.83 -7.68
CA PHE A 589 20.45 18.33 -7.44
C PHE A 589 19.46 19.48 -7.20
N GLU A 590 19.80 20.44 -6.36
CA GLU A 590 18.95 21.57 -5.99
C GLU A 590 18.62 22.49 -7.18
N GLN A 591 19.49 22.54 -8.18
CA GLN A 591 19.31 23.33 -9.41
C GLN A 591 18.44 22.63 -10.47
N ARG A 592 18.14 21.33 -10.31
CA ARG A 592 17.33 20.60 -11.29
C ARG A 592 15.87 20.99 -11.19
N SER A 593 15.24 21.12 -12.36
CA SER A 593 13.80 21.39 -12.47
C SER A 593 13.07 20.10 -12.83
N PRO A 594 12.23 19.54 -11.94
CA PRO A 594 11.36 18.42 -12.30
C PRO A 594 10.36 18.86 -13.38
N ARG A 595 9.77 17.89 -14.07
CA ARG A 595 8.72 18.15 -15.07
C ARG A 595 7.40 17.58 -14.59
N ILE A 596 6.31 18.30 -14.77
CA ILE A 596 4.97 17.85 -14.45
C ILE A 596 4.22 17.49 -15.73
N GLY A 597 3.54 16.35 -15.74
CA GLY A 597 2.72 15.89 -16.87
C GLY A 597 1.33 15.47 -16.41
N VAL A 598 0.33 15.72 -17.24
CA VAL A 598 -1.06 15.27 -17.05
C VAL A 598 -1.35 14.17 -18.06
N HIS A 599 -2.11 13.17 -17.63
CA HIS A 599 -2.55 12.03 -18.44
C HIS A 599 -4.03 11.79 -18.22
N VAL A 600 -4.77 11.39 -19.25
CA VAL A 600 -6.19 11.04 -19.14
C VAL A 600 -6.43 9.65 -19.71
N GLY A 601 -7.34 8.90 -19.09
CA GLY A 601 -7.80 7.63 -19.61
C GLY A 601 -8.74 6.92 -18.64
N LEU A 602 -8.55 5.61 -18.48
CA LEU A 602 -9.44 4.75 -17.69
C LEU A 602 -8.72 3.72 -16.82
N ARG A 603 -9.44 3.32 -15.78
CA ARG A 603 -9.03 2.26 -14.86
C ARG A 603 -9.39 0.88 -15.41
N ARG A 604 -8.48 -0.09 -15.27
CA ARG A 604 -8.71 -1.52 -15.49
C ARG A 604 -8.50 -2.33 -14.19
N ASP A 605 -8.94 -3.57 -14.18
CA ASP A 605 -8.70 -4.48 -13.05
C ASP A 605 -7.20 -4.68 -12.80
N CYS A 606 -6.41 -4.88 -13.86
CA CYS A 606 -4.96 -5.14 -13.77
C CYS A 606 -4.08 -3.88 -13.86
N GLY A 607 -4.65 -2.67 -13.86
CA GLY A 607 -3.86 -1.45 -14.03
C GLY A 607 -4.65 -0.33 -14.68
N THR A 608 -4.00 0.48 -15.52
CA THR A 608 -4.60 1.72 -16.05
C THR A 608 -4.12 1.99 -17.47
N THR A 609 -5.01 2.49 -18.32
CA THR A 609 -4.65 2.91 -19.69
C THR A 609 -4.86 4.40 -19.79
N MET A 610 -3.78 5.15 -19.95
CA MET A 610 -3.82 6.61 -20.02
C MET A 610 -2.92 7.09 -21.15
N ALA A 611 -3.29 8.20 -21.78
CA ALA A 611 -2.49 8.91 -22.75
C ALA A 611 -2.12 10.31 -22.21
N PRO A 612 -0.94 10.85 -22.55
CA PRO A 612 -0.50 12.16 -22.09
C PRO A 612 -1.35 13.29 -22.68
N VAL A 613 -1.64 14.31 -21.87
CA VAL A 613 -2.26 15.57 -22.29
C VAL A 613 -1.16 16.56 -22.60
N GLY A 614 -0.93 16.83 -23.90
CA GLY A 614 0.15 17.70 -24.35
C GLY A 614 1.55 17.23 -23.92
N THR A 615 2.50 18.17 -23.88
CA THR A 615 3.88 17.91 -23.44
C THR A 615 4.07 18.25 -21.97
N PRO A 616 4.83 17.47 -21.19
CA PRO A 616 5.16 17.82 -19.81
C PRO A 616 5.82 19.20 -19.67
N GLN A 617 5.50 19.93 -18.61
CA GLN A 617 5.99 21.29 -18.38
C GLN A 617 7.04 21.31 -17.27
N ALA A 618 8.10 22.12 -17.41
CA ALA A 618 9.14 22.23 -16.38
C ALA A 618 8.64 23.05 -15.19
N VAL A 619 8.79 22.51 -13.98
CA VAL A 619 8.50 23.21 -12.73
C VAL A 619 9.82 23.84 -12.26
N THR A 620 10.01 25.13 -12.51
CA THR A 620 11.24 25.85 -12.18
C THR A 620 11.12 26.66 -10.89
N SER A 621 9.91 27.14 -10.58
CA SER A 621 9.62 27.95 -9.42
C SER A 621 9.54 27.11 -8.14
N LYS A 622 10.10 27.64 -7.05
CA LYS A 622 9.90 27.13 -5.69
C LYS A 622 8.58 27.65 -5.05
N SER A 623 7.90 28.57 -5.72
CA SER A 623 6.58 29.10 -5.32
C SER A 623 5.49 28.46 -6.18
N LEU A 624 4.31 28.24 -5.58
CA LEU A 624 3.16 27.66 -6.27
C LEU A 624 2.81 28.46 -7.53
N SER A 625 2.69 27.75 -8.64
CA SER A 625 2.37 28.30 -9.96
C SER A 625 1.39 27.37 -10.68
N PRO A 626 0.49 27.90 -11.52
CA PRO A 626 -0.43 27.08 -12.30
C PRO A 626 0.25 26.51 -13.55
N PHE A 627 -0.02 25.24 -13.85
CA PHE A 627 0.37 24.55 -15.08
C PHE A 627 -0.88 24.04 -15.78
N VAL A 628 -1.09 24.48 -17.02
CA VAL A 628 -2.35 24.26 -17.76
C VAL A 628 -2.14 23.24 -18.86
N PHE A 629 -2.99 22.22 -18.89
CA PHE A 629 -3.01 21.16 -19.89
C PHE A 629 -4.39 21.09 -20.52
N GLU A 630 -4.48 21.17 -21.84
CA GLU A 630 -5.74 21.15 -22.58
C GLU A 630 -5.78 20.00 -23.57
N GLY A 631 -6.99 19.47 -23.80
CA GLY A 631 -7.23 18.42 -24.77
C GLY A 631 -8.71 18.30 -25.09
N ALA A 632 -9.05 17.36 -25.97
CA ALA A 632 -10.43 17.00 -26.25
C ALA A 632 -10.70 15.61 -25.67
N ILE A 633 -11.79 15.43 -24.92
CA ILE A 633 -12.02 14.24 -24.08
C ILE A 633 -11.97 12.95 -24.90
N ARG A 634 -12.55 12.96 -26.12
CA ARG A 634 -12.59 11.81 -27.03
C ARG A 634 -11.23 11.33 -27.51
N ASN A 635 -10.19 12.16 -27.42
CA ASN A 635 -8.84 11.77 -27.84
C ASN A 635 -8.16 10.84 -26.84
N TYR A 636 -8.81 10.56 -25.71
CA TYR A 636 -8.27 9.76 -24.62
C TYR A 636 -9.09 8.49 -24.41
N PRO A 637 -8.47 7.39 -23.96
CA PRO A 637 -9.17 6.15 -23.69
C PRO A 637 -10.37 6.35 -22.77
N SER A 638 -11.55 5.91 -23.20
CA SER A 638 -12.80 5.95 -22.44
C SER A 638 -13.29 4.53 -22.13
N PRO A 639 -13.87 4.28 -20.93
CA PRO A 639 -14.36 2.96 -20.59
C PRO A 639 -15.67 2.65 -21.32
N GLU A 640 -15.63 1.70 -22.26
CA GLU A 640 -16.84 1.08 -22.79
C GLU A 640 -17.37 0.06 -21.77
N VAL A 641 -18.41 0.45 -21.02
CA VAL A 641 -19.06 -0.41 -20.05
C VAL A 641 -20.51 -0.66 -20.40
N GLU A 642 -21.00 -1.86 -20.06
CA GLU A 642 -22.43 -2.17 -20.16
C GLU A 642 -23.26 -1.15 -19.39
N LYS A 643 -24.38 -0.72 -19.98
CA LYS A 643 -25.34 0.14 -19.29
C LYS A 643 -25.81 -0.56 -18.02
N GLU A 644 -25.88 0.19 -16.92
CA GLU A 644 -26.27 -0.31 -15.59
C GLU A 644 -25.32 -1.35 -14.97
N ASN A 645 -24.05 -1.36 -15.37
CA ASN A 645 -23.07 -2.22 -14.71
C ASN A 645 -22.97 -1.87 -13.21
N VAL A 646 -23.43 -2.81 -12.38
CA VAL A 646 -23.53 -2.68 -10.93
C VAL A 646 -22.19 -2.85 -10.20
N ASN A 647 -21.11 -3.17 -10.95
CA ASN A 647 -19.76 -3.24 -10.41
C ASN A 647 -19.27 -1.84 -10.08
N TYR A 648 -18.98 -1.62 -8.80
CA TYR A 648 -18.43 -0.36 -8.28
C TYR A 648 -17.08 0.06 -8.90
N LEU A 649 -16.39 -0.79 -9.67
CA LEU A 649 -15.18 -0.44 -10.42
C LEU A 649 -15.42 -0.18 -11.91
N ALA A 650 -16.61 -0.48 -12.43
CA ALA A 650 -16.94 -0.24 -13.83
C ALA A 650 -16.98 1.26 -14.14
N GLY A 651 -16.50 1.62 -15.33
CA GLY A 651 -16.68 2.97 -15.89
C GLY A 651 -15.75 4.05 -15.30
N VAL A 652 -14.78 3.68 -14.45
CA VAL A 652 -13.91 4.67 -13.81
C VAL A 652 -12.90 5.25 -14.81
N ARG A 653 -13.01 6.56 -15.06
CA ARG A 653 -12.02 7.37 -15.77
C ARG A 653 -10.94 7.86 -14.79
N GLU A 654 -9.77 8.20 -15.30
CA GLU A 654 -8.65 8.66 -14.49
C GLU A 654 -7.94 9.86 -15.12
N ILE A 655 -7.64 10.86 -14.29
CA ILE A 655 -6.73 11.97 -14.57
C ILE A 655 -5.44 11.74 -13.76
N GLY A 656 -4.38 11.29 -14.43
CA GLY A 656 -3.07 11.10 -13.82
C GLY A 656 -2.25 12.39 -13.81
N VAL A 657 -1.64 12.73 -12.67
CA VAL A 657 -0.67 13.83 -12.57
C VAL A 657 0.65 13.27 -12.08
N ARG A 658 1.72 13.52 -12.82
CA ARG A 658 3.02 12.88 -12.59
C ARG A 658 4.14 13.92 -12.52
N SER A 659 5.07 13.68 -11.60
CA SER A 659 6.43 14.17 -11.77
C SER A 659 7.11 13.24 -12.79
N GLU A 660 7.40 13.73 -13.98
CA GLU A 660 7.90 12.89 -15.08
C GLU A 660 9.30 12.37 -14.81
N TYR A 661 9.51 11.10 -15.19
CA TYR A 661 10.83 10.50 -15.15
C TYR A 661 11.65 10.94 -16.37
N THR A 662 12.86 11.42 -16.14
CA THR A 662 13.74 11.93 -17.20
C THR A 662 14.77 10.88 -17.62
N ASP A 663 15.74 10.58 -16.76
CA ASP A 663 16.96 9.85 -17.12
C ASP A 663 17.62 9.17 -15.91
N GLY A 664 16.85 8.93 -14.85
CA GLY A 664 17.33 8.24 -13.64
C GLY A 664 18.15 9.09 -12.68
N ARG A 665 18.46 10.34 -13.02
CA ARG A 665 19.09 11.29 -12.10
C ARG A 665 18.10 11.68 -10.99
N ASP A 666 18.61 11.86 -9.77
CA ASP A 666 17.80 12.38 -8.66
C ASP A 666 17.21 13.76 -9.00
N MET A 667 15.93 13.94 -8.72
CA MET A 667 15.20 15.19 -8.94
C MET A 667 14.54 15.63 -7.62
N PRO A 668 14.49 16.94 -7.33
CA PRO A 668 13.63 17.44 -6.28
C PRO A 668 12.19 16.98 -6.50
N ARG A 669 11.48 16.66 -5.40
CA ARG A 669 10.06 16.33 -5.49
C ARG A 669 9.25 17.53 -6.00
N VAL A 670 8.13 17.23 -6.66
CA VAL A 670 7.12 18.23 -7.01
C VAL A 670 6.12 18.30 -5.87
N LEU A 671 5.87 19.49 -5.35
CA LEU A 671 4.74 19.77 -4.46
C LEU A 671 3.52 20.11 -5.33
N ILE A 672 2.44 19.37 -5.16
CA ILE A 672 1.14 19.66 -5.79
C ILE A 672 0.17 20.06 -4.68
N GLN A 673 -0.33 21.29 -4.74
CA GLN A 673 -1.32 21.79 -3.78
C GLN A 673 -2.75 21.48 -4.24
N SER A 674 -3.03 21.69 -5.52
CA SER A 674 -4.38 21.45 -6.04
C SER A 674 -4.38 21.13 -7.53
N ILE A 675 -5.44 20.44 -7.95
CA ILE A 675 -5.70 20.08 -9.34
C ILE A 675 -7.14 20.46 -9.65
N GLU A 676 -7.32 21.30 -10.66
CA GLU A 676 -8.63 21.72 -11.14
C GLU A 676 -8.90 21.11 -12.51
N PHE A 677 -10.10 20.59 -12.70
CA PHE A 677 -10.62 20.15 -13.99
C PHE A 677 -11.77 21.06 -14.39
N GLU A 678 -11.77 21.47 -15.66
CA GLU A 678 -12.88 22.12 -16.35
C GLU A 678 -13.08 21.41 -17.69
N GLY A 679 -14.28 20.97 -18.03
CA GLY A 679 -14.55 20.22 -19.26
C GLY A 679 -15.96 20.41 -19.78
#